data_AF-A0A918KYA1-F1
#
_entry.id   AF-A0A918KYA1-F1
#
_cell.length_a   1.000
_cell.length_b   1.000
_cell.length_c   1.000
_cell.angle_alpha   90.00
_cell.angle_beta   90.00
_cell.angle_gamma   90.00
#
_symmetry.space_group_name_H-M   'P 1'
#
loop_
_entity.id
_entity.type
_entity.pdbx_description
1 polymer ?
#
loop_
_entity_poly.entity_id
_entity_poly.type
_entity_poly.pdbx_seq_one_letter_code
_entity_poly.pdbx_strand_id
1 'polypeptide(L)'
;MRDMNEDAAANAGQRATAESIERGGSGLSVTELLATVTPADPAAEPAHGTDGEPAREVPVPDPAYEVPVPDPAYEDSVPEPAHGALVPDVDGLAAAIATAAGRYLPQGHLDPDADFFDAGGSSVHAVELAAELERDLGVELNLDDVFADARPISLARRWLEAAGHEADVTTAMRTATSKATTVTTVATGTPTSTGTPTSTGTPTSTGTPSSTGSTATTGTTASAAPTPPVGLTSPAPRSPQPITTLPLPEGPPHTTARREDLDQILADLALTDRLPFVHSPEPLPPRRILLTGATGFLGSHMLLDLLRHSDAHVYCLVRGADEETATARLAEQLRSYRLPWNAEVRRRVTVLPGDIRRPRLGLSEELWHTLAHELDSIVGVAAAVDFLRGYQSLRASNVLGTLTLAELAAAGRPKPLHHISSIAVFNEVGITSMGEDDPFAHVDRLIAGYDQSKWAAEVALRRARDHGLIVSALRPGGISGHSRTGAYNPQDLSSGLISAFGRFRTVPAFRYLNAAPVDWVSRVAVAVVCEPDAWGFDYHLTGVPNTLDDVVRDMAFGGMHVRVQDWDEWRTDTLARLEAEPVPELTFLSRVLQSPTALKLCEATLTGPAATGERTDALVEALGLQPAARYDARAQLKTFEKLAGDGLARLPQKDDQPYLWFAETTEGSVRTVDDGTVSPCSMALTLSIASMYQLVKERRVDVTGEVTCPALHPEPLTVERGDVWVRPEEGIPRQHGLRHQLLRYRLRLRDADGRHWWLEGHKYARARRDLWRQTRALTIELGREGEPATLTGEVVVPADSYVRDQIDGIQVAPHLTGQEKRAAKLTWLAWFGLEMGRGLLGPFARAAADLLDLRRTPTPTEHHR
;
A
#
# COMPACT_ATOMS: atom_id res chain seq x y z
N MET A 1 -26.68 22.39 -2.36
CA MET A 1 -25.92 23.40 -1.59
C MET A 1 -26.81 24.21 -0.66
N ARG A 2 -27.71 25.11 -1.11
CA ARG A 2 -28.52 25.90 -0.15
C ARG A 2 -29.43 25.03 0.72
N ASP A 3 -30.05 24.01 0.13
CA ASP A 3 -30.96 23.08 0.84
C ASP A 3 -30.21 22.14 1.82
N MET A 4 -28.90 21.90 1.61
CA MET A 4 -28.08 21.10 2.55
C MET A 4 -27.78 21.86 3.86
N ASN A 5 -27.90 23.19 3.87
CA ASN A 5 -27.69 23.99 5.08
C ASN A 5 -28.92 24.00 6.00
N GLU A 6 -30.11 23.63 5.51
CA GLU A 6 -31.30 23.51 6.37
C GLU A 6 -31.25 22.22 7.21
N ASP A 7 -30.75 21.11 6.64
CA ASP A 7 -30.48 19.86 7.39
C ASP A 7 -29.30 19.99 8.37
N ALA A 8 -28.27 20.80 8.05
CA ALA A 8 -27.16 21.07 8.94
C ALA A 8 -27.60 21.72 10.28
N ALA A 9 -28.66 22.54 10.25
CA ALA A 9 -29.24 23.15 11.45
C ALA A 9 -29.96 22.13 12.35
N ALA A 10 -30.54 21.06 11.79
CA ALA A 10 -31.15 19.98 12.56
C ALA A 10 -30.09 19.14 13.31
N ASN A 11 -28.95 18.86 12.66
CA ASN A 11 -27.85 18.10 13.25
C ASN A 11 -27.09 18.86 14.38
N ALA A 12 -27.20 20.20 14.43
CA ALA A 12 -26.62 20.99 15.53
C ALA A 12 -27.24 20.63 16.91
N GLY A 13 -28.54 20.29 16.94
CA GLY A 13 -29.20 19.85 18.17
C GLY A 13 -28.74 18.47 18.66
N GLN A 14 -28.40 17.57 17.73
CA GLN A 14 -27.86 16.25 18.06
C GLN A 14 -26.40 16.35 18.52
N ARG A 15 -25.56 17.20 17.91
CA ARG A 15 -24.21 17.54 18.42
C ARG A 15 -24.24 18.05 19.84
N ALA A 16 -25.10 19.03 20.15
CA ALA A 16 -25.23 19.57 21.51
C ALA A 16 -25.67 18.52 22.55
N THR A 17 -26.41 17.49 22.13
CA THR A 17 -26.87 16.40 23.00
C THR A 17 -25.76 15.37 23.25
N ALA A 18 -24.95 15.04 22.24
CA ALA A 18 -23.76 14.19 22.39
C ALA A 18 -22.67 14.87 23.25
N GLU A 19 -22.35 16.14 22.97
CA GLU A 19 -21.40 16.93 23.78
C GLU A 19 -21.86 17.07 25.25
N SER A 20 -23.16 17.05 25.53
CA SER A 20 -23.69 17.11 26.90
C SER A 20 -23.57 15.78 27.66
N ILE A 21 -23.27 14.68 26.98
CA ILE A 21 -22.97 13.38 27.59
C ILE A 21 -21.45 13.25 27.83
N GLU A 22 -20.62 13.82 26.96
CA GLU A 22 -19.16 13.85 27.11
C GLU A 22 -18.67 14.87 28.15
N ARG A 23 -19.40 15.96 28.39
CA ARG A 23 -19.10 16.95 29.45
C ARG A 23 -19.48 16.45 30.86
N GLY A 24 -18.87 15.32 31.27
CA GLY A 24 -18.88 14.87 32.65
C GLY A 24 -18.36 15.97 33.59
N GLY A 25 -19.19 16.37 34.55
CA GLY A 25 -18.91 17.51 35.44
C GLY A 25 -17.63 17.34 36.26
N SER A 26 -16.95 18.46 36.51
CA SER A 26 -15.64 18.55 37.16
C SER A 26 -15.48 17.76 38.47
N GLY A 27 -14.43 16.93 38.55
CA GLY A 27 -13.75 16.60 39.81
C GLY A 27 -13.84 15.16 40.31
N LEU A 28 -13.37 14.17 39.53
CA LEU A 28 -13.21 12.78 39.96
C LEU A 28 -11.77 12.29 39.76
N SER A 29 -11.38 11.24 40.50
CA SER A 29 -10.00 10.76 40.57
C SER A 29 -9.72 9.57 39.63
N VAL A 30 -8.44 9.34 39.31
CA VAL A 30 -7.98 8.34 38.32
C VAL A 30 -8.49 6.92 38.60
N THR A 31 -8.78 6.57 39.86
CA THR A 31 -9.24 5.23 40.25
C THR A 31 -10.72 4.99 39.96
N GLU A 32 -11.53 6.05 39.82
CA GLU A 32 -12.98 5.94 39.60
C GLU A 32 -13.34 5.83 38.11
N LEU A 33 -12.52 6.43 37.24
CA LEU A 33 -12.63 6.32 35.77
C LEU A 33 -12.42 4.90 35.23
N LEU A 34 -11.78 4.02 36.00
CA LEU A 34 -11.49 2.63 35.61
C LEU A 34 -12.56 1.62 36.08
N ALA A 35 -13.59 2.05 36.79
CA ALA A 35 -14.51 1.14 37.51
C ALA A 35 -15.91 0.95 36.90
N THR A 36 -16.29 1.70 35.86
CA THR A 36 -17.67 1.73 35.33
C THR A 36 -17.93 0.89 34.08
N VAL A 37 -17.35 -0.32 33.98
CA VAL A 37 -17.87 -1.40 33.11
C VAL A 37 -17.63 -2.78 33.74
N THR A 38 -18.64 -3.36 34.43
CA THR A 38 -18.94 -4.82 34.46
C THR A 38 -20.19 -5.11 35.31
N PRO A 39 -21.01 -6.12 34.96
CA PRO A 39 -22.22 -6.52 35.71
C PRO A 39 -21.97 -7.61 36.77
N ALA A 40 -23.00 -7.93 37.56
CA ALA A 40 -22.95 -8.84 38.70
C ALA A 40 -23.19 -10.34 38.36
N ASP A 41 -22.81 -11.21 39.31
CA ASP A 41 -22.52 -12.66 39.18
C ASP A 41 -23.33 -13.50 40.23
N PRO A 42 -23.02 -14.79 40.54
CA PRO A 42 -23.28 -16.07 39.84
C PRO A 42 -24.30 -17.01 40.58
N ALA A 43 -24.53 -18.25 40.06
CA ALA A 43 -24.62 -19.48 40.89
C ALA A 43 -24.62 -20.87 40.15
N ALA A 44 -23.64 -21.72 40.51
CA ALA A 44 -23.70 -23.19 40.71
C ALA A 44 -23.70 -24.26 39.57
N GLU A 45 -22.61 -25.06 39.61
CA GLU A 45 -22.26 -26.44 39.17
C GLU A 45 -23.24 -27.62 39.48
N PRO A 46 -22.95 -28.95 39.23
CA PRO A 46 -21.89 -29.63 38.43
C PRO A 46 -22.33 -30.88 37.56
N ALA A 47 -21.35 -31.52 36.86
CA ALA A 47 -21.05 -32.99 36.86
C ALA A 47 -21.13 -33.88 35.56
N HIS A 48 -19.97 -34.50 35.21
CA HIS A 48 -19.68 -35.78 34.48
C HIS A 48 -20.28 -36.11 33.08
N GLY A 49 -19.59 -36.80 32.14
CA GLY A 49 -18.18 -37.29 32.07
C GLY A 49 -17.93 -38.28 30.89
N THR A 50 -16.66 -38.66 30.62
CA THR A 50 -16.13 -39.87 29.86
C THR A 50 -16.53 -40.07 28.38
N ASP A 51 -15.74 -40.49 27.38
CA ASP A 51 -14.34 -41.00 27.17
C ASP A 51 -13.94 -40.81 25.66
N GLY A 52 -12.75 -41.08 25.11
CA GLY A 52 -11.43 -41.51 25.63
C GLY A 52 -10.50 -42.21 24.57
N GLU A 53 -9.18 -41.93 24.62
CA GLU A 53 -8.01 -42.69 24.07
C GLU A 53 -7.80 -42.97 22.54
N PRO A 54 -6.57 -43.36 22.08
CA PRO A 54 -5.21 -43.23 22.68
C PRO A 54 -4.10 -42.69 21.72
N ALA A 55 -2.88 -42.50 22.25
CA ALA A 55 -1.68 -41.97 21.59
C ALA A 55 -0.67 -43.05 21.10
N ARG A 56 0.50 -42.64 20.56
CA ARG A 56 1.57 -43.54 20.08
C ARG A 56 3.00 -42.95 20.31
N GLU A 57 3.92 -43.79 20.76
CA GLU A 57 5.31 -43.44 21.18
C GLU A 57 6.38 -43.70 20.09
N VAL A 58 7.57 -43.07 20.22
CA VAL A 58 8.86 -43.43 19.57
C VAL A 58 10.04 -43.12 20.55
N PRO A 59 11.14 -43.91 20.63
CA PRO A 59 12.04 -43.94 21.80
C PRO A 59 13.47 -43.34 21.61
N VAL A 60 14.24 -43.39 22.72
CA VAL A 60 15.59 -42.83 23.00
C VAL A 60 16.77 -43.77 22.60
N PRO A 61 17.99 -43.25 22.33
CA PRO A 61 19.26 -44.01 22.28
C PRO A 61 20.25 -43.73 23.44
N ASP A 62 21.15 -44.69 23.71
CA ASP A 62 22.09 -44.77 24.86
C ASP A 62 23.60 -44.82 24.37
N PRO A 63 24.64 -44.55 25.20
CA PRO A 63 25.99 -44.15 24.72
C PRO A 63 27.17 -45.13 24.93
N ALA A 64 28.36 -44.79 24.38
CA ALA A 64 29.70 -45.30 24.73
C ALA A 64 30.79 -44.24 24.34
N TYR A 65 31.72 -43.77 25.22
CA TYR A 65 33.02 -44.37 25.64
C TYR A 65 34.02 -44.64 24.46
N GLU A 66 35.32 -44.26 24.44
CA GLU A 66 36.19 -43.48 25.38
C GLU A 66 37.53 -43.02 24.70
N VAL A 67 38.06 -41.82 25.05
CA VAL A 67 39.48 -41.35 25.28
C VAL A 67 40.70 -41.97 24.52
N PRO A 68 41.64 -41.14 23.97
CA PRO A 68 42.96 -40.96 24.63
C PRO A 68 43.59 -39.54 24.58
N VAL A 69 44.34 -39.21 25.64
CA VAL A 69 45.17 -37.99 25.84
C VAL A 69 46.66 -38.32 25.62
N PRO A 70 47.50 -37.36 25.17
CA PRO A 70 48.95 -37.40 25.42
C PRO A 70 49.55 -36.15 26.12
N ASP A 71 50.58 -36.45 26.92
CA ASP A 71 51.44 -35.67 27.85
C ASP A 71 51.72 -34.15 27.67
N PRO A 72 52.03 -33.42 28.79
CA PRO A 72 52.52 -32.04 28.80
C PRO A 72 54.03 -31.90 29.07
N ALA A 73 54.77 -31.19 28.21
CA ALA A 73 56.04 -30.53 28.58
C ALA A 73 56.60 -29.61 27.46
N TYR A 74 56.38 -28.29 27.56
CA TYR A 74 57.46 -27.28 27.44
C TYR A 74 56.95 -25.88 27.82
N GLU A 75 57.72 -25.14 28.60
CA GLU A 75 57.51 -23.72 28.89
C GLU A 75 58.04 -22.87 27.71
N ASP A 76 57.29 -21.87 27.22
CA ASP A 76 57.69 -20.45 27.37
C ASP A 76 56.69 -19.44 26.75
N SER A 77 56.58 -18.28 27.39
CA SER A 77 56.11 -16.99 26.83
C SER A 77 54.79 -16.92 26.02
N VAL A 78 53.67 -16.61 26.69
CA VAL A 78 52.55 -15.83 26.13
C VAL A 78 52.14 -14.77 27.17
N PRO A 79 52.03 -13.47 26.83
CA PRO A 79 51.63 -12.44 27.79
C PRO A 79 50.12 -12.51 28.09
N GLU A 80 49.74 -12.41 29.37
CA GLU A 80 48.34 -12.28 29.77
C GLU A 80 47.74 -10.96 29.23
N PRO A 81 46.54 -10.97 28.63
CA PRO A 81 45.75 -9.76 28.46
C PRO A 81 45.26 -9.29 29.84
N ALA A 82 45.44 -8.01 30.16
CA ALA A 82 45.06 -7.46 31.46
C ALA A 82 43.54 -7.56 31.69
N HIS A 83 43.11 -8.43 32.60
CA HIS A 83 41.73 -8.47 33.08
C HIS A 83 41.44 -7.24 33.95
N GLY A 84 40.90 -6.21 33.30
CA GLY A 84 40.52 -4.93 33.90
C GLY A 84 39.46 -4.21 33.09
N ALA A 85 38.51 -4.93 32.48
CA ALA A 85 37.35 -4.32 31.87
C ALA A 85 36.45 -3.75 32.97
N LEU A 86 36.27 -2.42 32.99
CA LEU A 86 35.19 -1.80 33.75
C LEU A 86 33.87 -2.41 33.27
N VAL A 87 32.95 -2.69 34.19
CA VAL A 87 31.53 -2.62 33.84
C VAL A 87 31.28 -1.16 33.44
N PRO A 88 30.94 -0.86 32.18
CA PRO A 88 30.76 0.52 31.78
C PRO A 88 29.55 1.08 32.53
N ASP A 89 29.69 2.30 33.05
CA ASP A 89 28.52 3.05 33.46
C ASP A 89 27.68 3.41 32.21
N VAL A 90 26.43 3.81 32.45
CA VAL A 90 25.48 4.15 31.38
C VAL A 90 26.09 5.17 30.40
N ASP A 91 26.80 6.17 30.92
CA ASP A 91 27.40 7.25 30.12
C ASP A 91 28.60 6.75 29.29
N GLY A 92 29.46 5.90 29.86
CA GLY A 92 30.59 5.28 29.15
C GLY A 92 30.14 4.31 28.04
N LEU A 93 29.11 3.50 28.31
CA LEU A 93 28.52 2.63 27.28
C LEU A 93 27.82 3.45 26.20
N ALA A 94 27.08 4.50 26.57
CA ALA A 94 26.43 5.39 25.61
C ALA A 94 27.45 6.11 24.72
N ALA A 95 28.59 6.56 25.27
CA ALA A 95 29.67 7.16 24.48
C ALA A 95 30.31 6.15 23.50
N ALA A 96 30.47 4.89 23.90
CA ALA A 96 30.96 3.83 23.02
C ALA A 96 29.96 3.53 21.88
N ILE A 97 28.67 3.38 22.19
CA ILE A 97 27.59 3.18 21.22
C ILE A 97 27.50 4.37 20.26
N ALA A 98 27.57 5.62 20.76
CA ALA A 98 27.57 6.83 19.94
C ALA A 98 28.77 6.89 18.97
N THR A 99 29.94 6.41 19.41
CA THR A 99 31.16 6.35 18.59
C THR A 99 31.06 5.33 17.47
N ALA A 100 30.48 4.15 17.73
CA ALA A 100 30.18 3.14 16.72
C ALA A 100 29.12 3.66 15.73
N ALA A 101 27.98 4.16 16.24
CA ALA A 101 26.89 4.70 15.46
C ALA A 101 27.33 5.84 14.52
N GLY A 102 28.24 6.71 14.97
CA GLY A 102 28.82 7.78 14.16
C GLY A 102 29.40 7.33 12.81
N ARG A 103 29.94 6.11 12.72
CA ARG A 103 30.55 5.55 11.51
C ARG A 103 29.56 5.38 10.34
N TYR A 104 28.28 5.20 10.66
CA TYR A 104 27.19 4.97 9.71
C TYR A 104 26.40 6.24 9.35
N LEU A 105 26.83 7.39 9.84
CA LEU A 105 26.11 8.66 9.70
C LEU A 105 26.84 9.62 8.76
N PRO A 106 26.14 10.41 7.94
CA PRO A 106 26.77 11.34 6.98
C PRO A 106 27.76 12.34 7.61
N GLN A 107 27.54 12.71 8.87
CA GLN A 107 28.37 13.63 9.66
C GLN A 107 29.49 12.95 10.46
N GLY A 108 29.61 11.62 10.43
CA GLY A 108 30.67 10.86 11.11
C GLY A 108 30.62 10.82 12.64
N HIS A 109 29.55 11.34 13.27
CA HIS A 109 29.38 11.37 14.72
C HIS A 109 27.90 11.35 15.13
N LEU A 110 27.64 10.91 16.37
CA LEU A 110 26.35 10.96 17.03
C LEU A 110 26.53 11.53 18.45
N ASP A 111 25.56 12.30 18.93
CA ASP A 111 25.49 12.72 20.34
C ASP A 111 24.79 11.62 21.16
N PRO A 112 25.23 11.28 22.39
CA PRO A 112 24.61 10.21 23.18
C PRO A 112 23.10 10.35 23.43
N ASP A 113 22.56 11.57 23.42
CA ASP A 113 21.13 11.86 23.56
C ASP A 113 20.38 11.97 22.22
N ALA A 114 21.08 11.94 21.08
CA ALA A 114 20.48 12.04 19.75
C ALA A 114 20.07 10.66 19.20
N ASP A 115 18.87 10.57 18.63
CA ASP A 115 18.40 9.35 17.97
C ASP A 115 19.15 9.14 16.64
N PHE A 116 19.69 7.93 16.47
CA PHE A 116 20.48 7.53 15.31
C PHE A 116 19.77 7.75 13.97
N PHE A 117 18.47 7.44 13.87
CA PHE A 117 17.71 7.59 12.64
C PHE A 117 17.43 9.07 12.34
N ASP A 118 17.18 9.88 13.38
CA ASP A 118 17.06 11.32 13.21
C ASP A 118 18.39 11.97 12.79
N ALA A 119 19.51 11.41 13.22
CA ALA A 119 20.84 11.78 12.76
C ALA A 119 21.15 11.33 11.31
N GLY A 120 20.23 10.63 10.64
CA GLY A 120 20.36 10.18 9.25
C GLY A 120 20.72 8.70 9.08
N GLY A 121 20.76 7.93 10.17
CA GLY A 121 20.92 6.49 10.14
C GLY A 121 19.76 5.80 9.42
N SER A 122 20.06 4.67 8.78
CA SER A 122 19.06 3.85 8.11
C SER A 122 18.76 2.58 8.89
N SER A 123 17.61 1.96 8.65
CA SER A 123 17.25 0.66 9.21
C SER A 123 18.10 -0.51 8.65
N VAL A 124 19.02 -0.25 7.72
CA VAL A 124 20.11 -1.18 7.34
C VAL A 124 21.30 -0.95 8.28
N HIS A 125 21.74 0.30 8.40
CA HIS A 125 22.85 0.68 9.26
C HIS A 125 22.59 0.36 10.74
N ALA A 126 21.34 0.35 11.20
CA ALA A 126 20.99 -0.05 12.57
C ALA A 126 21.29 -1.54 12.84
N VAL A 127 21.12 -2.41 11.83
CA VAL A 127 21.46 -3.84 11.91
C VAL A 127 22.97 -4.03 11.85
N GLU A 128 23.66 -3.29 10.97
CA GLU A 128 25.12 -3.29 10.88
C GLU A 128 25.77 -2.79 12.19
N LEU A 129 25.20 -1.74 12.79
CA LEU A 129 25.57 -1.21 14.10
C LEU A 129 25.37 -2.24 15.21
N ALA A 130 24.21 -2.91 15.29
CA ALA A 130 23.98 -3.95 16.28
C ALA A 130 25.02 -5.09 16.17
N ALA A 131 25.29 -5.57 14.95
CA ALA A 131 26.29 -6.60 14.68
C ALA A 131 27.75 -6.14 14.87
N GLU A 132 28.02 -4.83 14.85
CA GLU A 132 29.30 -4.23 15.23
C GLU A 132 29.44 -4.17 16.75
N LEU A 133 28.41 -3.73 17.47
CA LEU A 133 28.39 -3.61 18.93
C LEU A 133 28.53 -4.98 19.61
N GLU A 134 27.86 -6.01 19.07
CA GLU A 134 28.02 -7.40 19.52
C GLU A 134 29.48 -7.88 19.33
N ARG A 135 30.06 -7.65 18.14
CA ARG A 135 31.40 -8.13 17.77
C ARG A 135 32.53 -7.41 18.49
N ASP A 136 32.47 -6.08 18.54
CA ASP A 136 33.59 -5.22 18.96
C ASP A 136 33.51 -4.86 20.45
N LEU A 137 32.30 -4.84 21.04
CA LEU A 137 32.08 -4.49 22.45
C LEU A 137 31.43 -5.61 23.30
N GLY A 138 30.97 -6.71 22.69
CA GLY A 138 30.21 -7.75 23.40
C GLY A 138 28.79 -7.32 23.79
N VAL A 139 28.27 -6.27 23.15
CA VAL A 139 26.98 -5.64 23.48
C VAL A 139 25.91 -6.16 22.52
N GLU A 140 25.32 -7.30 22.87
CA GLU A 140 24.19 -7.89 22.14
C GLU A 140 22.92 -7.04 22.35
N LEU A 141 22.53 -6.27 21.32
CA LEU A 141 21.32 -5.45 21.34
C LEU A 141 20.16 -6.15 20.64
N ASN A 142 19.01 -6.22 21.30
CA ASN A 142 17.75 -6.57 20.65
C ASN A 142 17.40 -5.53 19.59
N LEU A 143 17.21 -5.96 18.34
CA LEU A 143 16.88 -5.06 17.23
C LEU A 143 15.54 -4.34 17.44
N ASP A 144 14.55 -4.94 18.08
CA ASP A 144 13.27 -4.27 18.37
C ASP A 144 13.47 -3.08 19.34
N ASP A 145 14.43 -3.16 20.27
CA ASP A 145 14.82 -2.05 21.15
C ASP A 145 15.62 -0.96 20.41
N VAL A 146 16.49 -1.35 19.47
CA VAL A 146 17.19 -0.41 18.59
C VAL A 146 16.21 0.35 17.70
N PHE A 147 15.27 -0.34 17.06
CA PHE A 147 14.26 0.32 16.21
C PHE A 147 13.29 1.19 17.01
N ALA A 148 13.04 0.85 18.27
CA ALA A 148 12.21 1.64 19.15
C ALA A 148 12.80 3.01 19.51
N ASP A 149 14.03 3.02 20.05
CA ASP A 149 14.69 4.21 20.57
C ASP A 149 16.22 4.09 20.40
N ALA A 150 16.73 4.54 19.25
CA ALA A 150 18.13 4.39 18.89
C ALA A 150 19.02 5.50 19.46
N ARG A 151 18.66 6.09 20.60
CA ARG A 151 19.55 6.98 21.36
C ARG A 151 20.59 6.13 22.08
N PRO A 152 21.91 6.38 21.92
CA PRO A 152 22.95 5.63 22.61
C PRO A 152 22.74 5.51 24.13
N ILE A 153 22.23 6.56 24.78
CA ILE A 153 21.89 6.57 26.21
C ILE A 153 20.75 5.61 26.56
N SER A 154 19.74 5.47 25.71
CA SER A 154 18.60 4.56 25.91
C SER A 154 19.03 3.11 25.73
N LEU A 155 19.82 2.83 24.69
CA LEU A 155 20.38 1.50 24.42
C LEU A 155 21.32 1.05 25.54
N ALA A 156 22.19 1.95 26.02
CA ALA A 156 23.06 1.67 27.16
C ALA A 156 22.27 1.32 28.44
N ARG A 157 21.20 2.06 28.76
CA ARG A 157 20.33 1.76 29.90
C ARG A 157 19.65 0.41 29.75
N ARG A 158 18.93 0.18 28.65
CA ARG A 158 18.20 -1.09 28.40
C ARG A 158 19.13 -2.30 28.46
N TRP A 159 20.32 -2.20 27.87
CA TRP A 159 21.29 -3.29 27.88
C TRP A 159 21.85 -3.57 29.28
N LEU A 160 22.19 -2.54 30.06
CA LEU A 160 22.65 -2.71 31.44
C LEU A 160 21.53 -3.20 32.38
N GLU A 161 20.29 -2.76 32.15
CA GLU A 161 19.09 -3.25 32.86
C GLU A 161 18.78 -4.72 32.51
N ALA A 162 18.97 -5.15 31.26
CA ALA A 162 18.81 -6.54 30.85
C ALA A 162 19.96 -7.45 31.32
N ALA A 163 21.20 -6.95 31.34
CA ALA A 163 22.37 -7.68 31.85
C ALA A 163 22.35 -7.82 33.40
N GLY A 164 21.69 -6.88 34.09
CA GLY A 164 21.40 -6.95 35.52
C GLY A 164 20.10 -7.72 35.81
N HIS A 165 20.21 -9.05 35.89
CA HIS A 165 19.25 -10.04 36.46
C HIS A 165 17.97 -9.47 37.13
N GLU A 166 16.81 -10.12 36.93
CA GLU A 166 15.55 -9.91 37.68
C GLU A 166 15.76 -9.73 39.21
N ALA A 167 16.01 -8.49 39.64
CA ALA A 167 16.35 -8.16 41.01
C ALA A 167 16.05 -6.68 41.33
N ASP A 168 14.84 -6.46 41.84
CA ASP A 168 14.53 -5.42 42.82
C ASP A 168 14.50 -3.93 42.36
N VAL A 169 13.66 -3.62 41.36
CA VAL A 169 13.23 -2.24 41.05
C VAL A 169 12.17 -1.71 42.05
N THR A 170 11.82 -2.45 43.12
CA THR A 170 10.78 -2.03 44.10
C THR A 170 11.28 -1.60 45.48
N THR A 171 12.57 -1.74 45.79
CA THR A 171 13.10 -1.38 47.14
C THR A 171 13.87 -0.05 47.19
N ALA A 172 14.43 0.44 46.08
CA ALA A 172 15.26 1.66 46.06
C ALA A 172 14.50 3.00 46.20
N MET A 173 13.17 3.01 46.19
CA MET A 173 12.36 4.25 46.29
C MET A 173 11.60 4.43 47.62
N ARG A 174 11.92 3.64 48.66
CA ARG A 174 11.25 3.71 49.99
C ARG A 174 12.15 4.06 51.19
N THR A 175 13.45 4.27 51.00
CA THR A 175 14.41 4.57 52.09
C THR A 175 14.94 6.01 52.11
N ALA A 176 14.51 6.87 51.18
CA ALA A 176 14.90 8.29 51.10
C ALA A 176 13.84 9.25 51.70
N THR A 177 13.07 8.83 52.70
CA THR A 177 12.10 9.73 53.40
C THR A 177 12.00 9.46 54.91
N SER A 178 13.15 9.30 55.58
CA SER A 178 13.20 9.33 57.06
C SER A 178 14.60 9.63 57.60
N LYS A 179 14.95 10.91 57.67
CA LYS A 179 15.67 11.53 58.80
C LYS A 179 15.80 13.04 58.62
N ALA A 180 15.10 13.80 59.47
CA ALA A 180 15.18 15.25 59.53
C ALA A 180 16.04 15.71 60.72
N THR A 181 16.44 17.00 60.69
CA THR A 181 16.96 17.80 61.82
C THR A 181 18.43 17.52 62.16
N THR A 182 19.36 18.50 62.18
CA THR A 182 19.36 19.61 63.15
C THR A 182 20.21 20.83 62.72
N VAL A 183 19.58 22.02 62.65
CA VAL A 183 19.98 23.39 63.13
C VAL A 183 21.48 23.80 63.06
N THR A 184 21.88 24.97 62.52
CA THR A 184 21.95 26.27 63.26
C THR A 184 22.18 27.52 62.37
N THR A 185 21.66 28.67 62.85
CA THR A 185 21.66 30.08 62.38
C THR A 185 23.00 30.69 61.89
N VAL A 186 23.02 31.80 61.13
CA VAL A 186 22.95 33.24 61.57
C VAL A 186 22.31 34.17 60.51
N ALA A 187 21.77 35.32 60.94
CA ALA A 187 20.91 36.24 60.16
C ALA A 187 21.49 37.67 59.95
N THR A 188 20.96 38.40 58.95
CA THR A 188 20.65 39.86 58.88
C THR A 188 20.22 40.20 57.43
N GLY A 189 19.23 41.05 57.09
CA GLY A 189 18.23 41.81 57.84
C GLY A 189 17.20 42.52 56.91
N THR A 190 16.09 43.02 57.45
CA THR A 190 14.97 43.78 56.80
C THR A 190 15.15 45.32 56.95
N PRO A 191 14.26 46.25 56.49
CA PRO A 191 12.83 46.19 56.07
C PRO A 191 12.56 46.83 54.65
N THR A 192 11.35 47.02 54.09
CA THR A 192 10.15 47.72 54.62
C THR A 192 8.87 47.48 53.79
N SER A 193 7.74 47.42 54.53
CA SER A 193 6.30 47.68 54.26
C SER A 193 5.87 48.45 52.98
N THR A 194 4.62 48.47 52.47
CA THR A 194 3.21 48.23 52.92
C THR A 194 2.37 47.92 51.64
N GLY A 195 1.15 47.39 51.58
CA GLY A 195 0.05 47.17 52.53
C GLY A 195 -1.22 46.69 51.77
N THR A 196 -2.32 46.46 52.49
CA THR A 196 -3.66 46.06 51.97
C THR A 196 -4.71 46.96 52.65
N PRO A 197 -5.96 47.12 52.17
CA PRO A 197 -7.00 46.14 52.53
C PRO A 197 -8.16 45.89 51.51
N THR A 198 -8.80 44.75 51.75
CA THR A 198 -10.16 44.26 51.38
C THR A 198 -11.32 45.27 51.23
N SER A 199 -12.34 44.95 50.41
CA SER A 199 -13.57 44.25 50.90
C SER A 199 -14.69 44.00 49.85
N THR A 200 -15.21 42.77 49.84
CA THR A 200 -16.63 42.29 49.84
C THR A 200 -17.78 42.99 49.11
N GLY A 201 -18.70 42.19 48.52
CA GLY A 201 -20.11 42.58 48.36
C GLY A 201 -20.96 41.77 47.35
N THR A 202 -21.72 40.77 47.80
CA THR A 202 -22.89 40.20 47.07
C THR A 202 -24.17 40.89 47.56
N PRO A 203 -25.30 40.87 46.80
CA PRO A 203 -26.47 40.13 47.32
C PRO A 203 -27.41 39.50 46.27
N THR A 204 -28.33 38.69 46.79
CA THR A 204 -29.43 37.89 46.19
C THR A 204 -30.72 38.65 45.85
N SER A 205 -31.56 38.12 44.93
CA SER A 205 -33.01 37.84 45.18
C SER A 205 -33.78 37.13 44.03
N THR A 206 -34.38 35.96 44.33
CA THR A 206 -35.79 35.50 44.13
C THR A 206 -36.65 35.80 42.87
N GLY A 207 -37.38 34.78 42.36
CA GLY A 207 -38.62 34.96 41.55
C GLY A 207 -39.23 33.71 40.87
N THR A 208 -40.52 33.43 41.11
CA THR A 208 -41.45 32.45 40.47
C THR A 208 -42.89 32.98 40.78
N PRO A 209 -44.06 32.64 40.13
CA PRO A 209 -44.37 31.44 39.33
C PRO A 209 -45.44 31.52 38.16
N SER A 210 -45.72 30.36 37.53
CA SER A 210 -47.06 29.81 37.12
C SER A 210 -47.89 30.27 35.87
N SER A 211 -48.59 29.27 35.27
CA SER A 211 -49.86 29.32 34.49
C SER A 211 -49.81 29.81 33.01
N THR A 212 -50.67 29.42 32.03
CA THR A 212 -51.88 28.54 31.96
C THR A 212 -52.24 28.16 30.51
N GLY A 213 -52.96 27.03 30.30
CA GLY A 213 -53.94 26.80 29.19
C GLY A 213 -53.42 26.31 27.82
N SER A 214 -54.12 25.57 26.94
CA SER A 214 -55.23 24.57 26.93
C SER A 214 -56.05 24.67 25.61
N THR A 215 -56.71 23.58 25.20
CA THR A 215 -57.77 23.41 24.16
C THR A 215 -57.39 23.34 22.65
N ALA A 216 -58.13 22.66 21.76
CA ALA A 216 -58.99 21.44 21.87
C ALA A 216 -59.51 20.91 20.48
N THR A 217 -59.70 19.58 20.39
CA THR A 217 -60.78 18.80 19.66
C THR A 217 -61.27 19.07 18.23
N THR A 218 -61.44 17.98 17.46
CA THR A 218 -62.70 17.42 16.84
C THR A 218 -62.33 16.10 16.07
N GLY A 219 -63.14 15.08 15.77
CA GLY A 219 -64.54 14.69 16.07
C GLY A 219 -65.34 14.26 14.81
N THR A 220 -66.12 13.16 14.69
CA THR A 220 -66.48 12.00 15.55
C THR A 220 -67.18 10.87 14.70
N THR A 221 -67.51 9.69 15.27
CA THR A 221 -68.52 8.63 14.91
C THR A 221 -68.07 7.44 14.03
N ALA A 222 -68.23 6.14 14.40
CA ALA A 222 -69.40 5.27 14.73
C ALA A 222 -70.30 4.95 13.49
N SER A 223 -70.84 3.74 13.21
CA SER A 223 -71.24 2.55 14.01
C SER A 223 -71.24 1.22 13.17
N ALA A 224 -71.78 0.10 13.68
CA ALA A 224 -71.41 -1.30 13.32
C ALA A 224 -72.46 -2.23 12.61
N ALA A 225 -71.94 -3.24 11.88
CA ALA A 225 -72.40 -4.65 11.65
C ALA A 225 -73.77 -4.93 10.92
N PRO A 226 -74.10 -6.18 10.44
CA PRO A 226 -73.40 -7.49 10.55
C PRO A 226 -73.33 -8.45 9.30
N THR A 227 -72.50 -9.52 9.39
CA THR A 227 -72.43 -10.87 8.71
C THR A 227 -73.03 -11.20 7.31
N PRO A 228 -72.33 -12.02 6.47
CA PRO A 228 -72.48 -13.50 6.48
C PRO A 228 -71.18 -14.33 6.26
N PRO A 229 -71.19 -15.70 6.24
CA PRO A 229 -69.99 -16.55 6.46
C PRO A 229 -69.50 -17.46 5.30
N VAL A 230 -68.41 -18.19 5.59
CA VAL A 230 -67.80 -19.39 4.94
C VAL A 230 -66.75 -19.17 3.83
N GLY A 231 -65.53 -19.67 4.07
CA GLY A 231 -64.45 -19.85 3.08
C GLY A 231 -63.11 -20.21 3.75
N LEU A 232 -62.57 -21.41 3.48
CA LEU A 232 -61.33 -21.94 4.09
C LEU A 232 -60.06 -21.25 3.56
N THR A 233 -59.07 -20.97 4.42
CA THR A 233 -57.75 -20.42 4.04
C THR A 233 -56.59 -21.13 4.73
N SER A 234 -55.47 -21.27 4.01
CA SER A 234 -54.24 -21.95 4.46
C SER A 234 -53.51 -21.24 5.60
N PRO A 235 -52.80 -21.97 6.48
CA PRO A 235 -51.99 -21.37 7.54
C PRO A 235 -50.75 -20.64 6.99
N ALA A 236 -50.49 -19.46 7.54
CA ALA A 236 -49.35 -18.60 7.25
C ALA A 236 -48.01 -19.16 7.80
N PRO A 237 -46.85 -18.73 7.26
CA PRO A 237 -45.54 -19.25 7.67
C PRO A 237 -45.17 -18.87 9.11
N ARG A 238 -44.46 -19.78 9.80
CA ARG A 238 -44.03 -19.63 11.19
C ARG A 238 -42.75 -18.80 11.31
N SER A 239 -42.63 -18.07 12.41
CA SER A 239 -41.46 -17.28 12.79
C SER A 239 -40.16 -18.09 12.80
N PRO A 240 -39.03 -17.54 12.28
CA PRO A 240 -37.73 -18.17 12.42
C PRO A 240 -37.25 -18.13 13.89
N GLN A 241 -36.61 -19.21 14.34
CA GLN A 241 -36.01 -19.33 15.67
C GLN A 241 -34.65 -18.60 15.73
N PRO A 242 -34.22 -18.12 16.91
CA PRO A 242 -32.93 -17.44 17.07
C PRO A 242 -31.77 -18.38 16.76
N ILE A 243 -30.79 -17.87 16.00
CA ILE A 243 -29.51 -18.53 15.74
C ILE A 243 -28.59 -18.21 16.92
N THR A 244 -28.21 -19.21 17.70
CA THR A 244 -27.22 -19.04 18.78
C THR A 244 -25.84 -18.85 18.16
N THR A 245 -25.34 -17.62 18.16
CA THR A 245 -23.93 -17.32 17.91
C THR A 245 -23.07 -17.95 19.00
N LEU A 246 -22.06 -18.72 18.61
CA LEU A 246 -21.00 -19.15 19.51
C LEU A 246 -20.26 -17.92 20.06
N PRO A 247 -19.94 -17.83 21.36
CA PRO A 247 -19.06 -16.80 21.87
C PRO A 247 -17.67 -16.95 21.26
N LEU A 248 -17.09 -15.86 20.79
CA LEU A 248 -15.64 -15.77 20.62
C LEU A 248 -14.98 -15.88 22.01
N PRO A 249 -13.78 -16.46 22.13
CA PRO A 249 -13.08 -16.51 23.41
C PRO A 249 -12.70 -15.09 23.86
N GLU A 250 -13.32 -14.61 24.93
CA GLU A 250 -12.88 -13.40 25.63
C GLU A 250 -11.54 -13.69 26.34
N GLY A 251 -10.45 -13.48 25.62
CA GLY A 251 -9.14 -13.27 26.24
C GLY A 251 -9.09 -11.91 26.94
N PRO A 252 -8.21 -11.72 27.95
CA PRO A 252 -8.03 -10.41 28.56
C PRO A 252 -7.55 -9.38 27.51
N PRO A 253 -7.84 -8.08 27.67
CA PRO A 253 -7.41 -7.06 26.72
C PRO A 253 -5.88 -6.93 26.76
N HIS A 254 -5.21 -7.60 25.83
CA HIS A 254 -3.77 -7.55 25.69
C HIS A 254 -3.36 -6.22 25.05
N THR A 255 -3.01 -5.24 25.89
CA THR A 255 -2.29 -4.03 25.45
C THR A 255 -1.03 -4.44 24.68
N THR A 256 -0.91 -3.99 23.43
CA THR A 256 0.22 -4.29 22.54
C THR A 256 1.19 -3.12 22.42
N ALA A 257 0.72 -1.89 22.61
CA ALA A 257 1.59 -0.71 22.67
C ALA A 257 2.41 -0.73 23.97
N ARG A 258 3.65 -0.24 23.93
CA ARG A 258 4.48 -0.19 25.14
C ARG A 258 4.03 0.97 26.02
N ARG A 259 4.11 0.80 27.33
CA ARG A 259 3.67 1.81 28.29
C ARG A 259 4.37 3.17 28.09
N GLU A 260 5.66 3.14 27.80
CA GLU A 260 6.47 4.33 27.48
C GLU A 260 5.97 5.06 26.22
N ASP A 261 5.51 4.31 25.20
CA ASP A 261 4.92 4.89 23.99
C ASP A 261 3.61 5.60 24.35
N LEU A 262 2.75 4.94 25.14
CA LEU A 262 1.46 5.48 25.57
C LEU A 262 1.61 6.74 26.44
N ASP A 263 2.48 6.72 27.44
CA ASP A 263 2.75 7.87 28.31
C ASP A 263 3.30 9.06 27.49
N GLN A 264 4.18 8.79 26.49
CA GLN A 264 4.70 9.83 25.61
C GLN A 264 3.66 10.35 24.60
N ILE A 265 2.81 9.48 24.04
CA ILE A 265 1.69 9.88 23.16
C ILE A 265 0.75 10.82 23.92
N LEU A 266 0.36 10.47 25.15
CA LEU A 266 -0.51 11.31 25.98
C LEU A 266 0.11 12.68 26.29
N ALA A 267 1.41 12.71 26.58
CA ALA A 267 2.16 13.95 26.77
C ALA A 267 2.23 14.82 25.49
N ASP A 268 2.30 14.19 24.31
CA ASP A 268 2.31 14.89 23.02
C ASP A 268 0.94 15.44 22.65
N LEU A 269 -0.14 14.70 22.92
CA LEU A 269 -1.50 15.20 22.71
C LEU A 269 -1.79 16.46 23.54
N ALA A 270 -1.23 16.55 24.75
CA ALA A 270 -1.34 17.72 25.64
C ALA A 270 -0.53 18.95 25.18
N LEU A 271 0.32 18.82 24.14
CA LEU A 271 0.96 19.99 23.51
C LEU A 271 -0.05 20.78 22.67
N THR A 272 -1.09 20.13 22.15
CA THR A 272 -2.17 20.79 21.38
C THR A 272 -2.86 21.89 22.18
N ASP A 273 -3.06 21.67 23.48
CA ASP A 273 -3.76 22.58 24.39
C ASP A 273 -3.02 23.94 24.55
N ARG A 274 -1.80 24.05 24.02
CA ARG A 274 -0.98 25.28 23.97
C ARG A 274 -1.22 26.13 22.71
N LEU A 275 -1.93 25.60 21.72
CA LEU A 275 -2.26 26.36 20.50
C LEU A 275 -3.16 27.55 20.84
N PRO A 276 -2.94 28.73 20.23
CA PRO A 276 -3.83 29.87 20.46
C PRO A 276 -5.19 29.62 19.82
N PHE A 277 -6.25 30.12 20.44
CA PHE A 277 -7.57 30.18 19.81
C PHE A 277 -7.55 31.13 18.61
N VAL A 278 -8.07 30.68 17.47
CA VAL A 278 -8.09 31.46 16.22
C VAL A 278 -9.50 31.56 15.64
N HIS A 279 -9.71 32.59 14.83
CA HIS A 279 -10.90 32.69 13.98
C HIS A 279 -10.73 31.82 12.73
N SER A 280 -11.85 31.42 12.13
CA SER A 280 -11.82 30.70 10.85
C SER A 280 -11.10 31.51 9.75
N PRO A 281 -10.28 30.87 8.90
CA PRO A 281 -9.69 31.50 7.73
C PRO A 281 -10.76 31.94 6.74
N GLU A 282 -10.39 32.86 5.83
CA GLU A 282 -11.26 33.24 4.73
C GLU A 282 -11.38 32.07 3.73
N PRO A 283 -12.61 31.65 3.33
CA PRO A 283 -12.82 30.49 2.46
C PRO A 283 -12.55 30.85 0.99
N LEU A 284 -11.28 31.05 0.65
CA LEU A 284 -10.82 31.39 -0.70
C LEU A 284 -9.80 30.37 -1.22
N PRO A 285 -9.82 30.01 -2.52
CA PRO A 285 -8.79 29.16 -3.12
C PRO A 285 -7.38 29.72 -2.89
N PRO A 286 -6.44 28.93 -2.35
CA PRO A 286 -5.16 29.44 -1.86
C PRO A 286 -4.23 29.85 -3.00
N ARG A 287 -3.51 30.96 -2.83
CA ARG A 287 -2.53 31.49 -3.80
C ARG A 287 -1.08 31.31 -3.34
N ARG A 288 -0.85 31.09 -2.05
CA ARG A 288 0.46 30.86 -1.43
C ARG A 288 0.38 29.65 -0.50
N ILE A 289 0.97 28.54 -0.91
CA ILE A 289 0.85 27.25 -0.22
C ILE A 289 2.21 26.82 0.30
N LEU A 290 2.31 26.43 1.57
CA LEU A 290 3.46 25.71 2.10
C LEU A 290 3.24 24.21 1.90
N LEU A 291 4.13 23.55 1.16
CA LEU A 291 4.15 22.11 0.97
C LEU A 291 5.36 21.51 1.68
N THR A 292 5.12 20.68 2.69
CA THR A 292 6.17 19.81 3.23
C THR A 292 6.21 18.49 2.48
N GLY A 293 7.36 17.80 2.47
CA GLY A 293 7.44 16.45 1.90
C GLY A 293 7.46 16.39 0.37
N ALA A 294 7.68 17.52 -0.31
CA ALA A 294 7.75 17.61 -1.79
C ALA A 294 8.80 16.68 -2.43
N THR A 295 9.79 16.22 -1.66
CA THR A 295 10.83 15.24 -2.07
C THR A 295 10.43 13.78 -1.88
N GLY A 296 9.30 13.49 -1.21
CA GLY A 296 8.72 12.14 -1.12
C GLY A 296 7.78 11.84 -2.29
N PHE A 297 7.44 10.57 -2.49
CA PHE A 297 6.66 10.09 -3.63
C PHE A 297 5.33 10.87 -3.82
N LEU A 298 4.39 10.78 -2.87
CA LEU A 298 3.12 11.52 -2.96
C LEU A 298 3.33 13.04 -3.05
N GLY A 299 4.23 13.61 -2.25
CA GLY A 299 4.48 15.06 -2.23
C GLY A 299 5.02 15.61 -3.56
N SER A 300 5.84 14.84 -4.27
CA SER A 300 6.31 15.16 -5.63
C SER A 300 5.18 15.18 -6.66
N HIS A 301 4.21 14.26 -6.56
CA HIS A 301 3.01 14.27 -7.40
C HIS A 301 2.07 15.43 -7.04
N MET A 302 1.79 15.65 -5.75
CA MET A 302 0.96 16.74 -5.26
C MET A 302 1.51 18.11 -5.63
N LEU A 303 2.83 18.32 -5.59
CA LEU A 303 3.46 19.56 -6.06
C LEU A 303 3.04 19.88 -7.50
N LEU A 304 3.10 18.90 -8.41
CA LEU A 304 2.76 19.13 -9.80
C LEU A 304 1.27 19.28 -10.03
N ASP A 305 0.42 18.57 -9.29
CA ASP A 305 -1.03 18.72 -9.43
C ASP A 305 -1.53 20.04 -8.83
N LEU A 306 -0.94 20.54 -7.73
CA LEU A 306 -1.14 21.91 -7.23
C LEU A 306 -0.82 22.93 -8.33
N LEU A 307 0.32 22.77 -9.01
CA LEU A 307 0.72 23.68 -10.09
C LEU A 307 -0.17 23.59 -11.33
N ARG A 308 -0.69 22.40 -11.66
CA ARG A 308 -1.59 22.18 -12.82
C ARG A 308 -3.02 22.66 -12.58
N HIS A 309 -3.49 22.62 -11.34
CA HIS A 309 -4.92 22.78 -10.99
C HIS A 309 -5.21 23.96 -10.06
N SER A 310 -4.24 24.84 -9.85
CA SER A 310 -4.41 26.14 -9.20
C SER A 310 -3.49 27.19 -9.84
N ASP A 311 -3.66 28.46 -9.47
CA ASP A 311 -2.70 29.54 -9.74
C ASP A 311 -1.71 29.78 -8.57
N ALA A 312 -1.63 28.87 -7.60
CA ALA A 312 -0.81 29.03 -6.41
C ALA A 312 0.71 29.06 -6.68
N HIS A 313 1.42 29.84 -5.89
CA HIS A 313 2.86 29.72 -5.68
C HIS A 313 3.12 28.77 -4.53
N VAL A 314 4.00 27.79 -4.72
CA VAL A 314 4.24 26.71 -3.74
C VAL A 314 5.62 26.86 -3.10
N TYR A 315 5.63 27.07 -1.78
CA TYR A 315 6.83 27.06 -0.95
C TYR A 315 7.10 25.62 -0.52
N CYS A 316 8.20 25.03 -0.98
CA CYS A 316 8.56 23.64 -0.68
C CYS A 316 9.58 23.59 0.46
N LEU A 317 9.21 23.07 1.63
CA LEU A 317 10.15 22.83 2.73
C LEU A 317 11.01 21.60 2.41
N VAL A 318 12.33 21.80 2.24
CA VAL A 318 13.26 20.74 1.83
C VAL A 318 14.55 20.79 2.64
N ARG A 319 15.00 19.63 3.15
CA ARG A 319 16.26 19.51 3.89
C ARG A 319 17.47 19.70 2.97
N GLY A 320 18.22 20.78 3.20
CA GLY A 320 19.52 21.12 2.60
C GLY A 320 20.27 22.13 3.48
N ALA A 321 21.57 22.31 3.26
CA ALA A 321 22.37 23.30 4.00
C ALA A 321 22.03 24.74 3.62
N ASP A 322 21.61 24.93 2.36
CA ASP A 322 21.23 26.18 1.74
C ASP A 322 20.14 25.94 0.67
N GLU A 323 19.63 27.03 0.08
CA GLU A 323 18.60 26.99 -0.96
C GLU A 323 19.06 26.24 -2.23
N GLU A 324 20.34 26.35 -2.61
CA GLU A 324 20.88 25.68 -3.80
C GLU A 324 20.87 24.15 -3.62
N THR A 325 21.39 23.66 -2.50
CA THR A 325 21.40 22.25 -2.12
C THR A 325 19.99 21.70 -1.99
N ALA A 326 19.09 22.44 -1.34
CA ALA A 326 17.69 22.05 -1.20
C ALA A 326 16.97 21.99 -2.58
N THR A 327 17.26 22.95 -3.47
CA THR A 327 16.70 23.01 -4.82
C THR A 327 17.22 21.87 -5.70
N ALA A 328 18.52 21.57 -5.64
CA ALA A 328 19.12 20.45 -6.33
C ALA A 328 18.50 19.11 -5.87
N ARG A 329 18.27 18.95 -4.56
CA ARG A 329 17.59 17.77 -4.00
C ARG A 329 16.16 17.61 -4.51
N LEU A 330 15.36 18.68 -4.55
CA LEU A 330 13.99 18.63 -5.09
C LEU A 330 13.99 18.29 -6.58
N ALA A 331 14.88 18.93 -7.35
CA ALA A 331 15.04 18.67 -8.77
C ALA A 331 15.37 17.19 -9.05
N GLU A 332 16.25 16.59 -8.25
CA GLU A 332 16.67 15.20 -8.45
C GLU A 332 15.58 14.20 -8.07
N GLN A 333 14.86 14.42 -6.97
CA GLN A 333 13.74 13.56 -6.60
C GLN A 333 12.64 13.57 -7.66
N LEU A 334 12.29 14.74 -8.22
CA LEU A 334 11.35 14.82 -9.34
C LEU A 334 11.87 14.05 -10.58
N ARG A 335 13.15 14.17 -10.94
CA ARG A 335 13.74 13.39 -12.05
C ARG A 335 13.67 11.88 -11.82
N SER A 336 13.92 11.41 -10.59
CA SER A 336 13.88 9.97 -10.27
C SER A 336 12.50 9.35 -10.52
N TYR A 337 11.42 10.09 -10.20
CA TYR A 337 10.04 9.71 -10.52
C TYR A 337 9.61 10.04 -11.97
N ARG A 338 10.53 10.47 -12.84
CA ARG A 338 10.30 10.92 -14.22
C ARG A 338 9.33 12.11 -14.32
N LEU A 339 9.34 12.97 -13.31
CA LEU A 339 8.50 14.16 -13.21
C LEU A 339 9.24 15.42 -13.71
N PRO A 340 8.54 16.38 -14.34
CA PRO A 340 9.17 17.57 -14.93
C PRO A 340 9.73 18.54 -13.89
N TRP A 341 10.99 18.94 -14.08
CA TRP A 341 11.61 20.09 -13.40
C TRP A 341 12.07 21.13 -14.44
N ASN A 342 11.11 21.74 -15.12
CA ASN A 342 11.35 22.68 -16.22
C ASN A 342 11.34 24.16 -15.73
N ALA A 343 11.43 25.12 -16.65
CA ALA A 343 11.39 26.55 -16.31
C ALA A 343 10.02 27.03 -15.80
N GLU A 344 8.93 26.36 -16.20
CA GLU A 344 7.56 26.71 -15.79
C GLU A 344 7.28 26.29 -14.34
N VAL A 345 7.67 25.06 -13.96
CA VAL A 345 7.60 24.58 -12.58
C VAL A 345 8.42 25.48 -11.67
N ARG A 346 9.70 25.74 -12.02
CA ARG A 346 10.59 26.62 -11.23
C ARG A 346 10.07 28.04 -11.03
N ARG A 347 9.26 28.58 -11.95
CA ARG A 347 8.69 29.94 -11.82
C ARG A 347 7.67 30.05 -10.68
N ARG A 348 7.01 28.95 -10.31
CA ARG A 348 5.93 28.91 -9.30
C ARG A 348 6.31 28.14 -8.03
N VAL A 349 7.60 27.86 -7.85
CA VAL A 349 8.12 27.12 -6.69
C VAL A 349 9.26 27.91 -6.04
N THR A 350 9.16 28.14 -4.74
CA THR A 350 10.27 28.60 -3.90
C THR A 350 10.68 27.44 -2.99
N VAL A 351 11.97 27.11 -2.94
CA VAL A 351 12.47 26.04 -2.08
C VAL A 351 13.00 26.66 -0.80
N LEU A 352 12.51 26.20 0.35
CA LEU A 352 12.93 26.68 1.65
C LEU A 352 13.84 25.63 2.30
N PRO A 353 15.15 25.92 2.53
CA PRO A 353 16.01 25.03 3.29
C PRO A 353 15.52 24.94 4.73
N GLY A 354 15.05 23.76 5.13
CA GLY A 354 14.47 23.56 6.45
C GLY A 354 14.17 22.09 6.77
N ASP A 355 13.82 21.82 8.02
CA ASP A 355 13.59 20.48 8.56
C ASP A 355 12.38 20.49 9.49
N ILE A 356 11.36 19.69 9.16
CA ILE A 356 10.10 19.63 9.91
C ILE A 356 10.31 19.20 11.38
N ARG A 357 11.41 18.53 11.68
CA ARG A 357 11.76 18.05 13.04
C ARG A 357 12.33 19.15 13.94
N ARG A 358 12.72 20.29 13.37
CA ARG A 358 13.32 21.41 14.12
C ARG A 358 12.24 22.43 14.54
N PRO A 359 12.40 23.11 15.68
CA PRO A 359 11.56 24.24 16.06
C PRO A 359 11.44 25.25 14.91
N ARG A 360 10.24 25.78 14.69
CA ARG A 360 9.92 26.69 13.57
C ARG A 360 10.34 26.14 12.19
N LEU A 361 10.29 24.81 12.01
CA LEU A 361 10.70 24.10 10.79
C LEU A 361 12.18 24.31 10.41
N GLY A 362 13.01 24.75 11.36
CA GLY A 362 14.41 25.13 11.13
C GLY A 362 14.59 26.44 10.37
N LEU A 363 13.54 27.24 10.20
CA LEU A 363 13.57 28.53 9.50
C LEU A 363 14.04 29.66 10.42
N SER A 364 14.49 30.78 9.84
CA SER A 364 14.77 32.00 10.60
C SER A 364 13.47 32.61 11.16
N GLU A 365 13.60 33.46 12.18
CA GLU A 365 12.47 34.12 12.82
C GLU A 365 11.72 35.05 11.84
N GLU A 366 12.48 35.78 11.02
CA GLU A 366 11.96 36.69 10.00
C GLU A 366 11.17 35.94 8.93
N LEU A 367 11.70 34.80 8.46
CA LEU A 367 11.02 33.96 7.47
C LEU A 367 9.79 33.29 8.05
N TRP A 368 9.85 32.79 9.30
CA TRP A 368 8.70 32.25 10.01
C TRP A 368 7.57 33.28 10.14
N HIS A 369 7.89 34.51 10.59
CA HIS A 369 6.91 35.58 10.68
C HIS A 369 6.34 35.99 9.31
N THR A 370 7.18 36.02 8.27
CA THR A 370 6.73 36.28 6.89
C THR A 370 5.71 35.24 6.45
N LEU A 371 6.04 33.95 6.56
CA LEU A 371 5.15 32.85 6.19
C LEU A 371 3.84 32.82 7.00
N ALA A 372 3.91 33.13 8.30
CA ALA A 372 2.74 33.22 9.16
C ALA A 372 1.70 34.25 8.69
N HIS A 373 2.14 35.34 8.05
CA HIS A 373 1.27 36.40 7.51
C HIS A 373 0.91 36.17 6.03
N GLU A 374 1.86 35.64 5.24
CA GLU A 374 1.74 35.56 3.79
C GLU A 374 1.07 34.28 3.26
N LEU A 375 1.17 33.15 3.96
CA LEU A 375 0.61 31.88 3.47
C LEU A 375 -0.93 31.87 3.55
N ASP A 376 -1.56 31.29 2.53
CA ASP A 376 -3.01 31.05 2.45
C ASP A 376 -3.39 29.65 2.92
N SER A 377 -2.50 28.65 2.81
CA SER A 377 -2.75 27.26 3.19
C SER A 377 -1.45 26.51 3.48
N ILE A 378 -1.52 25.46 4.31
CA ILE A 378 -0.41 24.55 4.61
C ILE A 378 -0.81 23.11 4.26
N VAL A 379 0.06 22.41 3.54
CA VAL A 379 -0.09 20.99 3.18
C VAL A 379 1.04 20.18 3.82
N GLY A 380 0.66 19.38 4.82
CA GLY A 380 1.54 18.50 5.57
C GLY A 380 1.65 17.11 4.95
N VAL A 381 2.62 16.88 4.06
CA VAL A 381 2.91 15.54 3.47
C VAL A 381 4.15 14.90 4.07
N ALA A 382 5.05 15.67 4.70
CA ALA A 382 6.26 15.10 5.29
C ALA A 382 5.96 14.17 6.47
N ALA A 383 6.42 12.93 6.36
CA ALA A 383 6.43 11.94 7.42
C ALA A 383 7.65 11.03 7.25
N ALA A 384 8.19 10.48 8.35
CA ALA A 384 8.98 9.27 8.29
C ALA A 384 8.03 8.07 8.18
N VAL A 385 8.23 7.24 7.16
CA VAL A 385 7.46 6.01 6.92
C VAL A 385 8.44 4.85 7.04
N ASP A 386 8.39 4.15 8.17
CA ASP A 386 9.16 2.94 8.42
C ASP A 386 8.37 2.09 9.43
N PHE A 387 8.02 0.86 9.05
CA PHE A 387 7.20 -0.05 9.86
C PHE A 387 8.00 -0.81 10.93
N LEU A 388 9.33 -0.73 10.88
CA LEU A 388 10.21 -1.32 11.89
C LEU A 388 10.40 -0.37 13.06
N ARG A 389 10.48 0.94 12.81
CA ARG A 389 10.76 1.97 13.81
C ARG A 389 9.60 2.20 14.79
N GLY A 390 9.94 2.34 16.07
CA GLY A 390 8.99 2.64 17.15
C GLY A 390 8.58 4.12 17.21
N TYR A 391 7.67 4.42 18.13
CA TYR A 391 7.05 5.73 18.24
C TYR A 391 8.08 6.86 18.48
N GLN A 392 9.00 6.70 19.43
CA GLN A 392 9.96 7.74 19.82
C GLN A 392 10.78 8.23 18.63
N SER A 393 11.28 7.30 17.81
CA SER A 393 12.11 7.63 16.64
C SER A 393 11.31 8.34 15.54
N LEU A 394 10.01 8.05 15.38
CA LEU A 394 9.17 8.68 14.36
C LEU A 394 8.54 10.01 14.83
N ARG A 395 8.32 10.15 16.14
CA ARG A 395 7.64 11.27 16.83
C ARG A 395 8.09 12.66 16.39
N ALA A 396 9.40 12.90 16.28
CA ALA A 396 9.94 14.21 15.92
C ALA A 396 9.43 14.68 14.55
N SER A 397 9.34 13.77 13.58
CA SER A 397 8.88 14.06 12.23
C SER A 397 7.36 14.01 12.08
N ASN A 398 6.71 12.99 12.65
CA ASN A 398 5.30 12.69 12.38
C ASN A 398 4.36 13.46 13.31
N VAL A 399 4.75 13.70 14.57
CA VAL A 399 3.88 14.28 15.61
C VAL A 399 4.30 15.73 15.91
N LEU A 400 5.52 15.96 16.38
CA LEU A 400 5.99 17.31 16.73
C LEU A 400 6.09 18.23 15.51
N GLY A 401 6.57 17.69 14.39
CA GLY A 401 6.58 18.39 13.11
C GLY A 401 5.18 18.82 12.65
N THR A 402 4.19 17.95 12.84
CA THR A 402 2.78 18.23 12.53
C THR A 402 2.18 19.28 13.47
N LEU A 403 2.50 19.24 14.77
CA LEU A 403 2.13 20.30 15.72
C LEU A 403 2.77 21.65 15.36
N THR A 404 4.03 21.68 14.91
CA THR A 404 4.70 22.91 14.43
C THR A 404 4.01 23.48 13.17
N LEU A 405 3.42 22.63 12.32
CA LEU A 405 2.57 23.09 11.21
C LEU A 405 1.23 23.68 11.70
N ALA A 406 0.65 23.15 12.77
CA ALA A 406 -0.53 23.74 13.41
C ALA A 406 -0.21 25.09 14.09
N GLU A 407 0.94 25.22 14.74
CA GLU A 407 1.46 26.50 15.25
C GLU A 407 1.58 27.54 14.13
N LEU A 408 2.13 27.16 12.96
CA LEU A 408 2.23 28.06 11.80
C LEU A 408 0.86 28.36 11.16
N ALA A 409 -0.08 27.41 11.21
CA ALA A 409 -1.44 27.61 10.75
C ALA A 409 -2.19 28.65 11.60
N ALA A 410 -1.97 28.62 12.91
CA ALA A 410 -2.57 29.54 13.87
C ALA A 410 -1.83 30.90 13.96
N ALA A 411 -0.53 30.95 13.68
CA ALA A 411 0.28 32.16 13.76
C ALA A 411 -0.05 33.17 12.64
N GLY A 412 -0.04 34.46 12.98
CA GLY A 412 -0.25 35.57 12.05
C GLY A 412 -1.69 35.63 11.58
N ARG A 413 -1.94 35.27 10.31
CA ARG A 413 -3.31 35.11 9.78
C ARG A 413 -3.71 33.63 9.86
N PRO A 414 -4.90 33.27 10.39
CA PRO A 414 -5.38 31.89 10.36
C PRO A 414 -5.43 31.35 8.93
N LYS A 415 -5.03 30.10 8.73
CA LYS A 415 -4.98 29.42 7.43
C LYS A 415 -5.28 27.92 7.61
N PRO A 416 -5.97 27.25 6.66
CA PRO A 416 -6.23 25.82 6.74
C PRO A 416 -4.95 24.98 6.70
N LEU A 417 -4.99 23.85 7.42
CA LEU A 417 -3.96 22.83 7.44
C LEU A 417 -4.53 21.53 6.87
N HIS A 418 -3.98 21.07 5.74
CA HIS A 418 -4.34 19.80 5.12
C HIS A 418 -3.24 18.78 5.47
N HIS A 419 -3.56 17.81 6.35
CA HIS A 419 -2.60 16.81 6.80
C HIS A 419 -2.79 15.51 6.02
N ILE A 420 -1.74 15.02 5.37
CA ILE A 420 -1.71 13.65 4.86
C ILE A 420 -1.50 12.71 6.05
N SER A 421 -2.60 12.14 6.52
CA SER A 421 -2.65 11.06 7.49
C SER A 421 -2.46 9.70 6.79
N SER A 422 -3.09 8.64 7.30
CA SER A 422 -3.12 7.30 6.69
C SER A 422 -4.35 6.54 7.22
N ILE A 423 -4.81 5.53 6.50
CA ILE A 423 -5.76 4.54 7.03
C ILE A 423 -5.20 3.76 8.24
N ALA A 424 -3.88 3.82 8.47
CA ALA A 424 -3.18 3.24 9.62
C ALA A 424 -3.75 3.67 11.00
N VAL A 425 -4.49 4.78 11.09
CA VAL A 425 -5.20 5.19 12.32
C VAL A 425 -6.30 4.21 12.77
N PHE A 426 -6.67 3.25 11.92
CA PHE A 426 -7.62 2.17 12.20
C PHE A 426 -6.96 0.77 12.29
N ASN A 427 -5.61 0.66 12.26
CA ASN A 427 -4.90 -0.62 12.08
C ASN A 427 -4.82 -1.47 13.38
N GLU A 428 -5.98 -1.77 13.96
CA GLU A 428 -6.17 -2.66 15.09
C GLU A 428 -6.66 -4.04 14.61
N VAL A 429 -6.10 -5.12 15.17
CA VAL A 429 -6.59 -6.49 14.90
C VAL A 429 -8.02 -6.63 15.42
N GLY A 430 -8.96 -6.94 14.53
CA GLY A 430 -10.38 -7.09 14.87
C GLY A 430 -11.23 -5.82 14.71
N ILE A 431 -10.67 -4.73 14.17
CA ILE A 431 -11.43 -3.51 13.85
C ILE A 431 -12.66 -3.80 12.96
N THR A 432 -13.82 -3.25 13.32
CA THR A 432 -15.10 -3.61 12.70
C THR A 432 -15.45 -2.80 11.45
N SER A 433 -14.98 -1.56 11.37
CA SER A 433 -15.28 -0.62 10.28
C SER A 433 -14.17 0.42 10.12
N MET A 434 -14.13 1.06 8.95
CA MET A 434 -13.13 2.06 8.57
C MET A 434 -13.80 3.14 7.71
N GLY A 435 -14.73 3.89 8.29
CA GLY A 435 -15.36 5.08 7.70
C GLY A 435 -14.56 6.37 7.90
N GLU A 436 -14.96 7.44 7.21
CA GLU A 436 -14.34 8.76 7.34
C GLU A 436 -14.55 9.38 8.73
N ASP A 437 -15.71 9.12 9.34
CA ASP A 437 -16.12 9.62 10.65
C ASP A 437 -16.10 8.56 11.76
N ASP A 438 -15.68 7.32 11.44
CA ASP A 438 -15.61 6.22 12.39
C ASP A 438 -14.60 6.49 13.54
N PRO A 439 -14.78 5.87 14.71
CA PRO A 439 -13.79 5.90 15.78
C PRO A 439 -12.47 5.27 15.31
N PHE A 440 -11.36 5.84 15.74
CA PHE A 440 -10.03 5.28 15.50
C PHE A 440 -9.82 4.00 16.32
N ALA A 441 -8.78 3.26 15.94
CA ALA A 441 -8.22 2.18 16.75
C ALA A 441 -7.93 2.66 18.19
N HIS A 442 -8.03 1.74 19.14
CA HIS A 442 -7.55 1.94 20.49
C HIS A 442 -6.01 2.03 20.46
N VAL A 443 -5.46 3.15 20.96
CA VAL A 443 -4.01 3.43 20.86
C VAL A 443 -3.15 2.39 21.59
N ASP A 444 -3.67 1.77 22.65
CA ASP A 444 -3.04 0.67 23.38
C ASP A 444 -3.01 -0.67 22.62
N ARG A 445 -3.76 -0.76 21.51
CA ARG A 445 -3.82 -1.91 20.59
C ARG A 445 -3.13 -1.66 19.25
N LEU A 446 -2.56 -0.47 19.03
CA LEU A 446 -1.70 -0.20 17.89
C LEU A 446 -0.30 -0.77 18.14
N ILE A 447 0.21 -1.53 17.16
CA ILE A 447 1.42 -2.33 17.30
C ILE A 447 2.66 -1.62 16.73
N ALA A 448 2.54 -1.06 15.53
CA ALA A 448 3.66 -0.39 14.87
C ALA A 448 3.80 1.06 15.31
N GLY A 449 5.05 1.51 15.50
CA GLY A 449 5.35 2.90 15.82
C GLY A 449 4.89 3.89 14.75
N TYR A 450 4.86 3.46 13.48
CA TYR A 450 4.27 4.25 12.39
C TYR A 450 2.79 4.54 12.64
N ASP A 451 1.98 3.51 12.86
CA ASP A 451 0.54 3.62 13.08
C ASP A 451 0.24 4.50 14.31
N GLN A 452 0.94 4.25 15.42
CA GLN A 452 0.89 5.07 16.64
C GLN A 452 1.23 6.55 16.35
N SER A 453 2.25 6.82 15.54
CA SER A 453 2.66 8.19 15.20
C SER A 453 1.66 8.91 14.28
N LYS A 454 0.99 8.20 13.36
CA LYS A 454 -0.07 8.76 12.52
C LYS A 454 -1.34 9.01 13.32
N TRP A 455 -1.72 8.07 14.20
CA TRP A 455 -2.82 8.21 15.14
C TRP A 455 -2.62 9.42 16.06
N ALA A 456 -1.46 9.54 16.72
CA ALA A 456 -1.15 10.64 17.62
C ALA A 456 -1.18 12.00 16.92
N ALA A 457 -0.59 12.09 15.72
CA ALA A 457 -0.61 13.30 14.91
C ALA A 457 -2.05 13.71 14.51
N GLU A 458 -2.88 12.77 14.06
CA GLU A 458 -4.25 13.09 13.66
C GLU A 458 -5.16 13.41 14.85
N VAL A 459 -5.02 12.72 15.99
CA VAL A 459 -5.77 13.05 17.22
C VAL A 459 -5.38 14.43 17.76
N ALA A 460 -4.08 14.78 17.75
CA ALA A 460 -3.63 16.12 18.10
C ALA A 460 -4.22 17.19 17.16
N LEU A 461 -4.17 16.98 15.84
CA LEU A 461 -4.76 17.92 14.90
C LEU A 461 -6.29 17.99 14.96
N ARG A 462 -6.97 16.90 15.35
CA ARG A 462 -8.42 16.92 15.61
C ARG A 462 -8.75 17.79 16.81
N ARG A 463 -8.01 17.69 17.92
CA ARG A 463 -8.11 18.61 19.06
C ARG A 463 -7.79 20.07 18.69
N ALA A 464 -6.89 20.30 17.73
CA ALA A 464 -6.61 21.65 17.23
C ALA A 464 -7.84 22.31 16.57
N ARG A 465 -8.83 21.53 16.09
CA ARG A 465 -10.12 22.07 15.62
C ARG A 465 -10.91 22.75 16.73
N ASP A 466 -10.78 22.28 17.98
CA ASP A 466 -11.44 22.89 19.16
C ASP A 466 -10.86 24.28 19.48
N HIS A 467 -9.63 24.55 19.04
CA HIS A 467 -8.98 25.86 19.08
C HIS A 467 -9.34 26.76 17.87
N GLY A 468 -10.25 26.30 17.00
CA GLY A 468 -10.73 27.04 15.82
C GLY A 468 -9.91 26.85 14.55
N LEU A 469 -8.87 25.99 14.56
CA LEU A 469 -8.10 25.70 13.36
C LEU A 469 -8.92 24.86 12.37
N ILE A 470 -8.88 25.22 11.10
CA ILE A 470 -9.45 24.40 10.03
C ILE A 470 -8.41 23.36 9.60
N VAL A 471 -8.56 22.15 10.14
CA VAL A 471 -7.76 20.97 9.76
C VAL A 471 -8.56 20.07 8.83
N SER A 472 -7.97 19.59 7.74
CA SER A 472 -8.52 18.49 6.93
C SER A 472 -7.58 17.30 6.96
N ALA A 473 -8.03 16.11 7.40
CA ALA A 473 -7.20 14.91 7.35
C ALA A 473 -7.47 14.12 6.07
N LEU A 474 -6.41 13.83 5.33
CA LEU A 474 -6.43 13.09 4.07
C LEU A 474 -5.77 11.73 4.34
N ARG A 475 -6.50 10.62 4.27
CA ARG A 475 -6.05 9.28 4.68
C ARG A 475 -5.86 8.35 3.48
N PRO A 476 -4.68 8.33 2.82
CA PRO A 476 -4.33 7.27 1.88
C PRO A 476 -4.30 5.89 2.53
N GLY A 477 -4.61 4.87 1.73
CA GLY A 477 -4.17 3.49 1.98
C GLY A 477 -2.73 3.28 1.47
N GLY A 478 -2.45 2.10 0.91
CA GLY A 478 -1.27 1.89 0.10
C GLY A 478 -1.27 2.80 -1.13
N ILE A 479 -0.14 3.44 -1.45
CA ILE A 479 -0.03 4.34 -2.60
C ILE A 479 0.71 3.62 -3.72
N SER A 480 -0.04 3.17 -4.71
CA SER A 480 0.49 2.40 -5.82
C SER A 480 1.03 3.28 -6.95
N GLY A 481 1.64 2.65 -7.95
CA GLY A 481 2.33 3.36 -9.03
C GLY A 481 1.40 4.17 -9.93
N HIS A 482 1.94 5.24 -10.52
CA HIS A 482 1.21 6.15 -11.39
C HIS A 482 0.70 5.43 -12.64
N SER A 483 -0.63 5.45 -12.83
CA SER A 483 -1.35 4.71 -13.88
C SER A 483 -0.84 4.91 -15.33
N ARG A 484 -0.21 6.06 -15.62
CA ARG A 484 0.25 6.44 -16.97
C ARG A 484 1.77 6.38 -17.16
N THR A 485 2.56 6.69 -16.14
CA THR A 485 4.04 6.74 -16.24
C THR A 485 4.71 5.49 -15.66
N GLY A 486 3.98 4.73 -14.84
CA GLY A 486 4.49 3.58 -14.11
C GLY A 486 5.34 3.92 -12.89
N ALA A 487 5.62 5.20 -12.62
CA ALA A 487 6.44 5.64 -11.49
C ALA A 487 5.85 5.13 -10.16
N TYR A 488 6.69 4.52 -9.32
CA TYR A 488 6.34 3.92 -8.04
C TYR A 488 7.43 4.24 -7.01
N ASN A 489 7.13 4.09 -5.72
CA ASN A 489 8.13 4.14 -4.65
C ASN A 489 8.69 2.73 -4.40
N PRO A 490 9.98 2.44 -4.65
CA PRO A 490 10.57 1.13 -4.38
C PRO A 490 10.68 0.81 -2.88
N GLN A 491 10.62 1.81 -2.01
CA GLN A 491 10.67 1.65 -0.54
C GLN A 491 9.27 1.55 0.09
N ASP A 492 8.21 1.39 -0.71
CA ASP A 492 6.85 1.17 -0.22
C ASP A 492 6.53 -0.32 -0.04
N LEU A 493 5.81 -0.67 1.03
CA LEU A 493 5.43 -2.07 1.32
C LEU A 493 4.55 -2.66 0.21
N SER A 494 3.60 -1.89 -0.33
CA SER A 494 2.73 -2.32 -1.43
C SER A 494 3.52 -2.59 -2.70
N SER A 495 4.49 -1.72 -3.02
CA SER A 495 5.42 -1.94 -4.13
C SER A 495 6.28 -3.20 -3.94
N GLY A 496 6.80 -3.42 -2.73
CA GLY A 496 7.56 -4.61 -2.37
C GLY A 496 6.73 -5.88 -2.56
N LEU A 497 5.52 -5.92 -2.01
CA LEU A 497 4.58 -7.04 -2.15
C LEU A 497 4.25 -7.33 -3.62
N ILE A 498 3.83 -6.32 -4.39
CA ILE A 498 3.51 -6.47 -5.83
C ILE A 498 4.72 -6.97 -6.64
N SER A 499 5.94 -6.52 -6.28
CA SER A 499 7.18 -7.00 -6.90
C SER A 499 7.44 -8.47 -6.57
N ALA A 500 7.32 -8.88 -5.31
CA ALA A 500 7.44 -10.28 -4.89
C ALA A 500 6.40 -11.16 -5.60
N PHE A 501 5.14 -10.70 -5.73
CA PHE A 501 4.08 -11.42 -6.43
C PHE A 501 4.42 -11.63 -7.91
N GLY A 502 4.88 -10.58 -8.61
CA GLY A 502 5.28 -10.65 -10.02
C GLY A 502 6.55 -11.46 -10.27
N ARG A 503 7.50 -11.44 -9.33
CA ARG A 503 8.78 -12.16 -9.40
C ARG A 503 8.62 -13.65 -9.09
N PHE A 504 8.09 -13.98 -7.91
CA PHE A 504 8.04 -15.37 -7.41
C PHE A 504 6.79 -16.13 -7.88
N ARG A 505 5.82 -15.43 -8.46
CA ARG A 505 4.54 -15.99 -8.96
C ARG A 505 3.74 -16.67 -7.84
N THR A 506 3.80 -16.08 -6.65
CA THR A 506 3.05 -16.50 -5.46
C THR A 506 2.44 -15.30 -4.74
N VAL A 507 1.26 -15.48 -4.15
CA VAL A 507 0.57 -14.47 -3.32
C VAL A 507 0.08 -15.11 -2.02
N PRO A 508 0.10 -14.39 -0.88
CA PRO A 508 -0.54 -14.87 0.33
C PRO A 508 -2.07 -14.73 0.21
N ALA A 509 -2.81 -15.48 1.02
CA ALA A 509 -4.23 -15.23 1.23
C ALA A 509 -4.45 -13.91 2.00
N PHE A 510 -5.37 -13.07 1.53
CA PHE A 510 -5.79 -11.83 2.19
C PHE A 510 -7.24 -11.47 1.84
N ARG A 511 -7.87 -10.62 2.65
CA ARG A 511 -9.26 -10.19 2.41
C ARG A 511 -9.35 -9.03 1.42
N TYR A 512 -8.64 -7.94 1.73
CA TYR A 512 -8.60 -6.72 0.91
C TYR A 512 -7.17 -6.16 0.84
N LEU A 513 -6.84 -5.59 -0.31
CA LEU A 513 -5.67 -4.73 -0.50
C LEU A 513 -6.16 -3.31 -0.82
N ASN A 514 -6.13 -2.43 0.18
CA ASN A 514 -6.46 -1.01 0.05
C ASN A 514 -5.29 -0.26 -0.62
N ALA A 515 -5.29 -0.17 -1.96
CA ALA A 515 -4.23 0.48 -2.72
C ALA A 515 -4.75 1.31 -3.90
N ALA A 516 -4.36 2.59 -3.96
CA ALA A 516 -4.80 3.54 -4.98
C ALA A 516 -3.62 4.14 -5.78
N PRO A 517 -3.79 4.43 -7.09
CA PRO A 517 -2.75 5.06 -7.90
C PRO A 517 -2.37 6.43 -7.34
N VAL A 518 -1.06 6.73 -7.23
CA VAL A 518 -0.58 8.03 -6.74
C VAL A 518 -1.17 9.22 -7.50
N ASP A 519 -1.47 9.08 -8.79
CA ASP A 519 -2.10 10.14 -9.60
C ASP A 519 -3.57 10.39 -9.27
N TRP A 520 -4.29 9.40 -8.74
CA TRP A 520 -5.64 9.61 -8.20
C TRP A 520 -5.57 10.20 -6.79
N VAL A 521 -4.75 9.61 -5.90
CA VAL A 521 -4.56 10.10 -4.51
C VAL A 521 -4.13 11.58 -4.50
N SER A 522 -3.13 11.92 -5.31
CA SER A 522 -2.64 13.29 -5.50
C SER A 522 -3.74 14.23 -6.02
N ARG A 523 -4.49 13.80 -7.05
CA ARG A 523 -5.53 14.64 -7.67
C ARG A 523 -6.66 14.98 -6.70
N VAL A 524 -7.12 14.02 -5.90
CA VAL A 524 -8.19 14.22 -4.91
C VAL A 524 -7.68 15.03 -3.71
N ALA A 525 -6.48 14.73 -3.20
CA ALA A 525 -5.85 15.53 -2.13
C ALA A 525 -5.72 17.01 -2.53
N VAL A 526 -5.26 17.29 -3.75
CA VAL A 526 -5.17 18.66 -4.30
C VAL A 526 -6.54 19.32 -4.49
N ALA A 527 -7.58 18.54 -4.82
CA ALA A 527 -8.94 19.09 -4.90
C ALA A 527 -9.42 19.59 -3.53
N VAL A 528 -9.21 18.84 -2.45
CA VAL A 528 -9.53 19.29 -1.07
C VAL A 528 -8.72 20.55 -0.69
N VAL A 529 -7.45 20.65 -1.07
CA VAL A 529 -6.64 21.85 -0.80
C VAL A 529 -7.19 23.08 -1.53
N CYS A 530 -7.65 22.92 -2.78
CA CYS A 530 -8.09 24.03 -3.63
C CYS A 530 -9.55 24.45 -3.45
N GLU A 531 -10.40 23.60 -2.85
CA GLU A 531 -11.85 23.83 -2.71
C GLU A 531 -12.22 24.20 -1.25
N PRO A 532 -12.55 25.47 -0.94
CA PRO A 532 -12.83 25.90 0.43
C PRO A 532 -14.00 25.19 1.10
N ASP A 533 -15.03 24.81 0.33
CA ASP A 533 -16.19 24.06 0.84
C ASP A 533 -15.82 22.63 1.28
N ALA A 534 -14.66 22.12 0.86
CA ALA A 534 -14.15 20.80 1.26
C ALA A 534 -13.28 20.84 2.54
N TRP A 535 -12.96 22.01 3.07
CA TRP A 535 -12.05 22.15 4.22
C TRP A 535 -12.70 21.76 5.56
N GLY A 536 -11.89 21.27 6.49
CA GLY A 536 -12.33 20.96 7.86
C GLY A 536 -12.80 19.51 8.07
N PHE A 537 -12.91 18.73 6.99
CA PHE A 537 -13.39 17.35 6.99
C PHE A 537 -12.26 16.33 6.79
N ASP A 538 -12.61 15.06 6.99
CA ASP A 538 -11.71 13.92 6.85
C ASP A 538 -12.09 13.06 5.65
N TYR A 539 -11.10 12.62 4.88
CA TYR A 539 -11.27 11.98 3.57
C TYR A 539 -10.44 10.71 3.45
N HIS A 540 -11.04 9.62 2.94
CA HIS A 540 -10.35 8.35 2.69
C HIS A 540 -9.86 8.27 1.24
N LEU A 541 -8.55 8.36 1.03
CA LEU A 541 -7.91 8.32 -0.28
C LEU A 541 -7.41 6.90 -0.62
N THR A 542 -8.28 5.91 -0.40
CA THR A 542 -7.97 4.46 -0.50
C THR A 542 -8.31 3.86 -1.86
N GLY A 543 -9.10 4.54 -2.68
CA GLY A 543 -9.53 4.07 -4.00
C GLY A 543 -10.52 2.91 -3.91
N VAL A 544 -10.60 2.08 -4.95
CA VAL A 544 -11.42 0.86 -4.91
C VAL A 544 -10.58 -0.30 -4.37
N PRO A 545 -10.96 -0.95 -3.25
CA PRO A 545 -10.19 -2.05 -2.66
C PRO A 545 -10.15 -3.26 -3.60
N ASN A 546 -9.02 -3.98 -3.60
CA ASN A 546 -8.88 -5.22 -4.38
C ASN A 546 -9.07 -6.44 -3.47
N THR A 547 -9.86 -7.42 -3.91
CA THR A 547 -9.88 -8.75 -3.27
C THR A 547 -8.71 -9.63 -3.73
N LEU A 548 -8.48 -10.76 -3.08
CA LEU A 548 -7.54 -11.78 -3.55
C LEU A 548 -7.89 -12.27 -4.97
N ASP A 549 -9.16 -12.60 -5.22
CA ASP A 549 -9.66 -13.03 -6.54
C ASP A 549 -9.42 -11.97 -7.63
N ASP A 550 -9.53 -10.70 -7.28
CA ASP A 550 -9.24 -9.57 -8.17
C ASP A 550 -7.76 -9.50 -8.54
N VAL A 551 -6.86 -9.64 -7.57
CA VAL A 551 -5.41 -9.66 -7.81
C VAL A 551 -5.01 -10.90 -8.62
N VAL A 552 -5.49 -12.10 -8.26
CA VAL A 552 -5.21 -13.33 -9.02
C VAL A 552 -5.67 -13.21 -10.47
N ARG A 553 -6.88 -12.68 -10.69
CA ARG A 553 -7.45 -12.45 -12.04
C ARG A 553 -6.64 -11.44 -12.84
N ASP A 554 -6.24 -10.32 -12.24
CA ASP A 554 -5.48 -9.27 -12.92
C ASP A 554 -4.05 -9.72 -13.24
N MET A 555 -3.40 -10.41 -12.31
CA MET A 555 -2.09 -11.02 -12.50
C MET A 555 -2.14 -12.06 -13.64
N ALA A 556 -3.17 -12.90 -13.68
CA ALA A 556 -3.44 -13.81 -14.80
C ALA A 556 -3.65 -13.06 -16.15
N PHE A 557 -4.41 -11.95 -16.17
CA PHE A 557 -4.50 -11.08 -17.36
C PHE A 557 -3.17 -10.43 -17.74
N GLY A 558 -2.26 -10.20 -16.80
CA GLY A 558 -0.86 -9.81 -17.07
C GLY A 558 0.00 -10.93 -17.66
N GLY A 559 -0.49 -12.17 -17.72
CA GLY A 559 0.32 -13.37 -17.99
C GLY A 559 1.22 -13.78 -16.81
N MET A 560 1.00 -13.20 -15.64
CA MET A 560 1.72 -13.46 -14.41
C MET A 560 0.85 -14.32 -13.49
N HIS A 561 0.48 -15.52 -13.94
CA HIS A 561 -0.24 -16.48 -13.09
C HIS A 561 0.48 -16.64 -11.74
N VAL A 562 -0.27 -16.41 -10.66
CA VAL A 562 0.21 -16.52 -9.28
C VAL A 562 -0.46 -17.71 -8.61
N ARG A 563 0.29 -18.45 -7.79
CA ARG A 563 -0.24 -19.45 -6.87
C ARG A 563 -0.59 -18.78 -5.54
N VAL A 564 -1.81 -19.00 -5.04
CA VAL A 564 -2.19 -18.60 -3.68
C VAL A 564 -1.57 -19.57 -2.67
N GLN A 565 -1.08 -19.03 -1.56
CA GLN A 565 -0.53 -19.76 -0.40
C GLN A 565 -1.13 -19.18 0.89
N ASP A 566 -1.14 -19.96 1.97
CA ASP A 566 -1.38 -19.42 3.31
C ASP A 566 -0.25 -18.46 3.71
N TRP A 567 -0.55 -17.49 4.59
CA TRP A 567 0.37 -16.39 4.94
C TRP A 567 1.77 -16.88 5.39
N ASP A 568 1.83 -17.85 6.31
CA ASP A 568 3.09 -18.38 6.82
C ASP A 568 3.86 -19.23 5.78
N GLU A 569 3.15 -19.96 4.89
CA GLU A 569 3.78 -20.67 3.77
C GLU A 569 4.40 -19.68 2.79
N TRP A 570 3.62 -18.65 2.40
CA TRP A 570 4.06 -17.60 1.48
C TRP A 570 5.25 -16.82 2.03
N ARG A 571 5.22 -16.42 3.31
CA ARG A 571 6.31 -15.71 3.98
C ARG A 571 7.59 -16.54 3.95
N THR A 572 7.50 -17.81 4.35
CA THR A 572 8.65 -18.72 4.44
C THR A 572 9.26 -18.99 3.05
N ASP A 573 8.43 -19.26 2.03
CA ASP A 573 8.87 -19.44 0.63
C ASP A 573 9.49 -18.16 0.05
N THR A 574 8.91 -17.00 0.34
CA THR A 574 9.40 -15.69 -0.12
C THR A 574 10.74 -15.32 0.51
N LEU A 575 10.90 -15.52 1.82
CA LEU A 575 12.17 -15.26 2.52
C LEU A 575 13.29 -16.19 2.02
N ALA A 576 13.03 -17.50 1.91
CA ALA A 576 14.02 -18.46 1.40
C ALA A 576 14.47 -18.12 -0.04
N ARG A 577 13.57 -17.59 -0.89
CA ARG A 577 13.91 -17.13 -2.24
C ARG A 577 14.69 -15.83 -2.26
N LEU A 578 14.37 -14.88 -1.38
CA LEU A 578 15.12 -13.63 -1.24
C LEU A 578 16.52 -13.85 -0.66
N GLU A 579 16.71 -14.90 0.15
CA GLU A 579 18.01 -15.34 0.63
C GLU A 579 18.81 -16.06 -0.47
N ALA A 580 18.18 -16.95 -1.24
CA ALA A 580 18.82 -17.67 -2.34
C ALA A 580 19.18 -16.79 -3.55
N GLU A 581 18.38 -15.76 -3.82
CA GLU A 581 18.63 -14.78 -4.89
C GLU A 581 18.37 -13.35 -4.37
N PRO A 582 19.37 -12.73 -3.70
CA PRO A 582 19.21 -11.39 -3.12
C PRO A 582 18.89 -10.31 -4.15
N VAL A 583 17.77 -9.61 -3.93
CA VAL A 583 17.34 -8.46 -4.73
C VAL A 583 17.46 -7.20 -3.87
N PRO A 584 18.42 -6.29 -4.14
CA PRO A 584 18.69 -5.13 -3.29
C PRO A 584 17.45 -4.28 -2.97
N GLU A 585 16.59 -4.08 -3.96
CA GLU A 585 15.35 -3.30 -3.87
C GLU A 585 14.30 -3.96 -2.96
N LEU A 586 14.34 -5.29 -2.78
CA LEU A 586 13.44 -6.05 -1.89
C LEU A 586 14.02 -6.26 -0.48
N THR A 587 15.22 -5.74 -0.19
CA THR A 587 15.83 -5.80 1.16
C THR A 587 14.96 -5.15 2.23
N PHE A 588 14.12 -4.16 1.87
CA PHE A 588 13.11 -3.61 2.78
C PHE A 588 12.01 -4.63 3.09
N LEU A 589 11.41 -5.24 2.07
CA LEU A 589 10.38 -6.27 2.25
C LEU A 589 10.90 -7.45 3.08
N SER A 590 12.12 -7.93 2.81
CA SER A 590 12.72 -9.05 3.56
C SER A 590 12.74 -8.78 5.07
N ARG A 591 13.21 -7.59 5.48
CA ARG A 591 13.24 -7.18 6.90
C ARG A 591 11.84 -7.00 7.50
N VAL A 592 10.89 -6.46 6.74
CA VAL A 592 9.47 -6.39 7.16
C VAL A 592 8.90 -7.79 7.41
N LEU A 593 9.17 -8.76 6.53
CA LEU A 593 8.71 -10.13 6.67
C LEU A 593 9.43 -10.91 7.78
N GLN A 594 10.59 -10.44 8.25
CA GLN A 594 11.32 -11.02 9.39
C GLN A 594 10.89 -10.43 10.76
N SER A 595 10.35 -9.21 10.80
CA SER A 595 9.99 -8.53 12.06
C SER A 595 8.66 -9.03 12.66
N PRO A 596 8.64 -9.54 13.90
CA PRO A 596 7.39 -9.93 14.58
C PRO A 596 6.37 -8.80 14.69
N THR A 597 6.86 -7.57 14.93
CA THR A 597 6.06 -6.34 15.01
C THR A 597 5.39 -6.03 13.67
N ALA A 598 6.15 -6.04 12.58
CA ALA A 598 5.62 -5.72 11.26
C ALA A 598 4.72 -6.84 10.69
N LEU A 599 4.94 -8.09 11.09
CA LEU A 599 4.05 -9.21 10.74
C LEU A 599 2.63 -9.03 11.30
N LYS A 600 2.49 -8.56 12.55
CA LYS A 600 1.16 -8.24 13.12
C LYS A 600 0.51 -7.02 12.47
N LEU A 601 1.31 -6.03 12.02
CA LEU A 601 0.82 -4.93 11.18
C LEU A 601 0.25 -5.46 9.85
N CYS A 602 0.94 -6.41 9.21
CA CYS A 602 0.42 -7.06 8.00
C CYS A 602 -0.87 -7.85 8.30
N GLU A 603 -0.94 -8.59 9.41
CA GLU A 603 -2.15 -9.31 9.83
C GLU A 603 -3.36 -8.36 9.97
N ALA A 604 -3.22 -7.26 10.71
CA ALA A 604 -4.28 -6.25 10.87
C ALA A 604 -4.71 -5.65 9.51
N THR A 605 -3.73 -5.30 8.66
CA THR A 605 -3.99 -4.71 7.33
C THR A 605 -4.70 -5.68 6.38
N LEU A 606 -4.39 -6.98 6.42
CA LEU A 606 -4.89 -7.98 5.47
C LEU A 606 -6.20 -8.66 5.91
N THR A 607 -6.52 -8.62 7.22
CA THR A 607 -7.76 -9.18 7.79
C THR A 607 -8.88 -8.15 7.99
N GLY A 608 -8.52 -6.87 8.11
CA GLY A 608 -9.44 -5.76 8.33
C GLY A 608 -10.52 -5.60 7.23
N PRO A 609 -11.59 -4.84 7.53
CA PRO A 609 -12.59 -4.44 6.54
C PRO A 609 -11.97 -3.52 5.47
N ALA A 610 -12.67 -3.37 4.35
CA ALA A 610 -12.35 -2.32 3.39
C ALA A 610 -12.67 -0.94 3.98
N ALA A 611 -11.84 0.04 3.65
CA ALA A 611 -12.09 1.44 3.97
C ALA A 611 -13.21 2.02 3.09
N THR A 612 -14.09 2.86 3.67
CA THR A 612 -15.23 3.47 2.98
C THR A 612 -15.14 4.99 3.00
N GLY A 613 -15.27 5.61 1.83
CA GLY A 613 -15.07 7.06 1.64
C GLY A 613 -16.27 7.77 1.02
N GLU A 614 -17.46 7.68 1.62
CA GLU A 614 -18.70 8.29 1.07
C GLU A 614 -18.56 9.80 0.81
N ARG A 615 -17.87 10.54 1.69
CA ARG A 615 -17.58 11.98 1.52
C ARG A 615 -16.55 12.20 0.42
N THR A 616 -15.53 11.35 0.32
CA THR A 616 -14.55 11.40 -0.78
C THR A 616 -15.22 11.15 -2.14
N ASP A 617 -16.08 10.15 -2.23
CA ASP A 617 -16.82 9.83 -3.46
C ASP A 617 -17.77 10.98 -3.86
N ALA A 618 -18.51 11.53 -2.90
CA ALA A 618 -19.38 12.69 -3.12
C ALA A 618 -18.59 13.94 -3.58
N LEU A 619 -17.41 14.19 -3.02
CA LEU A 619 -16.52 15.28 -3.46
C LEU A 619 -16.00 15.04 -4.88
N VAL A 620 -15.58 13.82 -5.18
CA VAL A 620 -15.09 13.39 -6.51
C VAL A 620 -16.17 13.57 -7.58
N GLU A 621 -17.41 13.21 -7.28
CA GLU A 621 -18.56 13.45 -8.16
C GLU A 621 -18.86 14.95 -8.31
N ALA A 622 -18.99 15.68 -7.19
CA ALA A 622 -19.35 17.10 -7.20
C ALA A 622 -18.36 17.98 -7.97
N LEU A 623 -17.07 17.66 -7.91
CA LEU A 623 -16.00 18.38 -8.62
C LEU A 623 -15.71 17.81 -10.03
N GLY A 624 -16.47 16.81 -10.49
CA GLY A 624 -16.29 16.20 -11.81
C GLY A 624 -14.91 15.57 -12.01
N LEU A 625 -14.30 15.06 -10.93
CA LEU A 625 -13.01 14.40 -10.97
C LEU A 625 -13.14 13.01 -11.61
N GLN A 626 -12.01 12.34 -11.85
CA GLN A 626 -12.06 10.93 -12.25
C GLN A 626 -12.49 10.09 -11.04
N PRO A 627 -13.56 9.27 -11.16
CA PRO A 627 -13.97 8.36 -10.09
C PRO A 627 -12.82 7.45 -9.65
N ALA A 628 -12.89 6.98 -8.40
CA ALA A 628 -12.01 5.93 -7.93
C ALA A 628 -12.10 4.73 -8.89
N ALA A 629 -10.95 4.27 -9.38
CA ALA A 629 -10.84 3.08 -10.21
C ALA A 629 -10.02 2.03 -9.47
N ARG A 630 -10.42 0.77 -9.59
CA ARG A 630 -9.64 -0.37 -9.13
C ARG A 630 -8.27 -0.33 -9.82
N TYR A 631 -7.20 -0.50 -9.04
CA TYR A 631 -5.83 -0.53 -9.57
C TYR A 631 -5.58 -1.86 -10.28
N ASP A 632 -6.20 -2.04 -11.43
CA ASP A 632 -6.30 -3.30 -12.16
C ASP A 632 -5.07 -3.61 -13.05
N ALA A 633 -5.10 -4.75 -13.76
CA ALA A 633 -4.05 -5.14 -14.70
C ALA A 633 -3.68 -4.06 -15.73
N ARG A 634 -4.62 -3.17 -16.11
CA ARG A 634 -4.38 -2.09 -17.07
C ARG A 634 -3.74 -0.88 -16.40
N ALA A 635 -4.16 -0.53 -15.19
CA ALA A 635 -3.55 0.54 -14.40
C ALA A 635 -2.15 0.16 -13.88
N GLN A 636 -1.98 -1.10 -13.47
CA GLN A 636 -0.72 -1.71 -13.06
C GLN A 636 0.27 -1.87 -14.22
N LEU A 637 -0.19 -1.93 -15.47
CA LEU A 637 0.65 -2.31 -16.61
C LEU A 637 1.92 -1.48 -16.73
N LYS A 638 1.80 -0.16 -16.59
CA LYS A 638 2.98 0.73 -16.67
C LYS A 638 3.92 0.57 -15.48
N THR A 639 3.39 0.23 -14.31
CA THR A 639 4.20 -0.09 -13.15
C THR A 639 4.90 -1.43 -13.33
N PHE A 640 4.27 -2.46 -13.88
CA PHE A 640 4.97 -3.72 -14.21
C PHE A 640 6.01 -3.57 -15.33
N GLU A 641 5.73 -2.81 -16.38
CA GLU A 641 6.73 -2.45 -17.40
C GLU A 641 7.96 -1.78 -16.74
N LYS A 642 7.74 -0.89 -15.76
CA LYS A 642 8.82 -0.22 -15.04
C LYS A 642 9.54 -1.16 -14.05
N LEU A 643 8.81 -1.92 -13.22
CA LEU A 643 9.37 -2.93 -12.32
C LEU A 643 10.25 -3.93 -13.07
N ALA A 644 9.84 -4.37 -14.25
CA ALA A 644 10.65 -5.26 -15.07
C ALA A 644 11.88 -4.58 -15.68
N GLY A 645 11.76 -3.31 -16.10
CA GLY A 645 12.91 -2.49 -16.50
C GLY A 645 13.91 -2.23 -15.36
N ASP A 646 13.42 -2.20 -14.11
CA ASP A 646 14.20 -2.06 -12.89
C ASP A 646 14.63 -3.43 -12.29
N GLY A 647 14.38 -4.57 -12.98
CA GLY A 647 14.79 -5.92 -12.54
C GLY A 647 13.91 -6.59 -11.46
N LEU A 648 12.90 -5.89 -10.95
CA LEU A 648 12.02 -6.31 -9.86
C LEU A 648 10.89 -7.28 -10.26
N ALA A 649 10.49 -7.30 -11.53
CA ALA A 649 9.46 -8.20 -12.05
C ALA A 649 9.91 -8.92 -13.32
N ARG A 650 9.52 -10.18 -13.50
CA ARG A 650 9.78 -10.93 -14.74
C ARG A 650 8.52 -10.96 -15.60
N LEU A 651 8.43 -10.02 -16.55
CA LEU A 651 7.41 -10.06 -17.60
C LEU A 651 7.53 -11.37 -18.42
N PRO A 652 6.41 -11.96 -18.87
CA PRO A 652 6.42 -13.19 -19.68
C PRO A 652 7.34 -13.08 -20.90
N GLN A 653 8.26 -14.03 -21.02
CA GLN A 653 9.23 -14.14 -22.12
C GLN A 653 8.80 -15.18 -23.16
N LYS A 654 9.43 -15.15 -24.33
CA LYS A 654 9.22 -16.12 -25.42
C LYS A 654 9.50 -17.58 -25.00
N ASP A 655 10.38 -17.75 -24.03
CA ASP A 655 10.83 -19.05 -23.52
C ASP A 655 9.95 -19.58 -22.36
N ASP A 656 8.98 -18.77 -21.88
CA ASP A 656 8.03 -19.21 -20.86
C ASP A 656 6.95 -20.11 -21.46
N GLN A 657 6.38 -21.01 -20.64
CA GLN A 657 5.30 -21.90 -21.08
C GLN A 657 4.09 -21.11 -21.58
N PRO A 658 3.58 -21.38 -22.80
CA PRO A 658 2.50 -20.59 -23.36
C PRO A 658 1.18 -20.78 -22.60
N TYR A 659 0.50 -19.66 -22.34
CA TYR A 659 -0.85 -19.62 -21.78
C TYR A 659 -1.87 -20.29 -22.71
N LEU A 660 -1.72 -20.05 -24.02
CA LEU A 660 -2.58 -20.59 -25.08
C LEU A 660 -1.74 -20.86 -26.34
N TRP A 661 -1.95 -21.99 -27.00
CA TRP A 661 -1.32 -22.30 -28.28
C TRP A 661 -2.24 -23.11 -29.20
N PHE A 662 -1.99 -23.05 -30.51
CA PHE A 662 -2.75 -23.78 -31.53
C PHE A 662 -1.88 -24.03 -32.77
N ALA A 663 -2.27 -25.01 -33.59
CA ALA A 663 -1.59 -25.31 -34.85
C ALA A 663 -2.11 -24.42 -35.99
N GLU A 664 -1.24 -24.10 -36.95
CA GLU A 664 -1.64 -23.57 -38.27
C GLU A 664 -0.84 -24.29 -39.35
N THR A 665 -1.54 -25.09 -40.15
CA THR A 665 -0.99 -25.61 -41.42
C THR A 665 -1.40 -24.68 -42.56
N THR A 666 -0.42 -24.28 -43.38
CA THR A 666 -0.67 -23.59 -44.66
C THR A 666 0.01 -24.31 -45.81
N GLU A 667 -0.63 -24.30 -46.97
CA GLU A 667 -0.14 -24.93 -48.19
C GLU A 667 -0.31 -23.99 -49.38
N GLY A 668 0.59 -24.07 -50.36
CA GLY A 668 0.49 -23.28 -51.57
C GLY A 668 1.68 -23.47 -52.50
N SER A 669 2.06 -22.39 -53.19
CA SER A 669 3.16 -22.45 -54.15
C SER A 669 3.94 -21.14 -54.18
N VAL A 670 5.25 -21.30 -54.29
CA VAL A 670 6.23 -20.23 -54.47
C VAL A 670 6.80 -20.28 -55.88
N ARG A 671 7.32 -19.15 -56.35
CA ARG A 671 8.06 -19.02 -57.61
C ARG A 671 9.41 -18.41 -57.34
N THR A 672 10.43 -18.92 -58.01
CA THR A 672 11.73 -18.27 -58.15
C THR A 672 11.59 -16.90 -58.82
N VAL A 673 12.32 -15.91 -58.29
CA VAL A 673 12.31 -14.55 -58.82
C VAL A 673 13.04 -14.48 -60.17
N ASP A 674 14.08 -15.30 -60.38
CA ASP A 674 14.93 -15.24 -61.56
C ASP A 674 14.36 -15.96 -62.80
N ASP A 675 13.74 -17.15 -62.64
CA ASP A 675 13.24 -17.97 -63.75
C ASP A 675 11.74 -18.32 -63.70
N GLY A 676 11.03 -17.94 -62.63
CA GLY A 676 9.58 -18.13 -62.49
C GLY A 676 9.12 -19.57 -62.21
N THR A 677 10.04 -20.53 -62.04
CA THR A 677 9.76 -21.92 -61.71
C THR A 677 8.88 -22.05 -60.47
N VAL A 678 7.73 -22.71 -60.60
CA VAL A 678 6.77 -22.91 -59.52
C VAL A 678 7.13 -24.16 -58.72
N SER A 679 7.21 -24.02 -57.39
CA SER A 679 7.41 -25.14 -56.46
C SER A 679 6.36 -25.13 -55.34
N PRO A 680 5.94 -26.31 -54.84
CA PRO A 680 5.06 -26.38 -53.68
C PRO A 680 5.79 -25.87 -52.44
N CYS A 681 5.04 -25.23 -51.54
CA CYS A 681 5.53 -24.82 -50.23
C CYS A 681 4.43 -25.06 -49.19
N SER A 682 4.79 -25.60 -48.04
CA SER A 682 3.89 -25.78 -46.90
C SER A 682 4.57 -25.37 -45.60
N MET A 683 3.78 -24.96 -44.63
CA MET A 683 4.24 -24.53 -43.32
C MET A 683 3.37 -25.22 -42.26
N ALA A 684 4.00 -25.90 -41.30
CA ALA A 684 3.36 -26.54 -40.17
C ALA A 684 3.82 -25.80 -38.91
N LEU A 685 3.03 -24.81 -38.50
CA LEU A 685 3.38 -23.89 -37.42
C LEU A 685 2.60 -24.19 -36.14
N THR A 686 3.22 -23.89 -35.00
CA THR A 686 2.54 -23.73 -33.71
C THR A 686 2.58 -22.26 -33.33
N LEU A 687 1.41 -21.65 -33.21
CA LEU A 687 1.23 -20.27 -32.76
C LEU A 687 1.00 -20.29 -31.25
N SER A 688 1.80 -19.54 -30.51
CA SER A 688 1.87 -19.55 -29.05
C SER A 688 1.73 -18.15 -28.48
N ILE A 689 0.99 -18.06 -27.37
CA ILE A 689 0.73 -16.81 -26.65
C ILE A 689 1.13 -17.06 -25.19
N ALA A 690 2.22 -16.44 -24.73
CA ALA A 690 2.68 -16.50 -23.35
C ALA A 690 1.83 -15.62 -22.42
N SER A 691 1.22 -14.55 -22.93
CA SER A 691 0.40 -13.63 -22.13
C SER A 691 -0.59 -12.81 -22.94
N MET A 692 -1.63 -12.31 -22.28
CA MET A 692 -2.49 -11.27 -22.89
C MET A 692 -1.75 -9.93 -23.05
N TYR A 693 -0.67 -9.67 -22.30
CA TYR A 693 0.22 -8.53 -22.57
C TYR A 693 0.84 -8.60 -23.97
N GLN A 694 1.45 -9.74 -24.30
CA GLN A 694 1.99 -10.02 -25.63
C GLN A 694 0.94 -9.79 -26.74
N LEU A 695 -0.30 -10.26 -26.51
CA LEU A 695 -1.37 -10.15 -27.50
C LEU A 695 -1.98 -8.74 -27.63
N VAL A 696 -2.18 -8.02 -26.51
CA VAL A 696 -2.89 -6.73 -26.49
C VAL A 696 -1.94 -5.55 -26.66
N LYS A 697 -0.74 -5.62 -26.06
CA LYS A 697 0.24 -4.53 -26.04
C LYS A 697 1.30 -4.66 -27.13
N GLU A 698 1.96 -5.81 -27.24
CA GLU A 698 2.94 -6.06 -28.31
C GLU A 698 2.26 -6.38 -29.64
N ARG A 699 0.99 -6.85 -29.60
CA ARG A 699 0.25 -7.43 -30.73
C ARG A 699 1.01 -8.54 -31.44
N ARG A 700 1.76 -9.31 -30.66
CA ARG A 700 2.67 -10.36 -31.10
C ARG A 700 2.09 -11.73 -30.74
N VAL A 701 2.40 -12.72 -31.57
CA VAL A 701 2.18 -14.14 -31.32
C VAL A 701 3.48 -14.85 -31.66
N ASP A 702 3.96 -15.72 -30.77
CA ASP A 702 5.17 -16.48 -30.99
C ASP A 702 4.91 -17.63 -31.96
N VAL A 703 5.88 -17.92 -32.82
CA VAL A 703 5.79 -19.00 -33.82
C VAL A 703 6.99 -19.93 -33.73
N THR A 704 6.69 -21.22 -33.64
CA THR A 704 7.61 -22.34 -33.82
C THR A 704 7.05 -23.31 -34.87
N GLY A 705 7.80 -24.33 -35.25
CA GLY A 705 7.40 -25.34 -36.24
C GLY A 705 8.34 -25.41 -37.43
N GLU A 706 7.82 -25.83 -38.58
CA GLU A 706 8.62 -26.18 -39.76
C GLU A 706 8.04 -25.61 -41.06
N VAL A 707 8.93 -25.36 -42.03
CA VAL A 707 8.60 -24.90 -43.38
C VAL A 707 9.20 -25.89 -44.39
N THR A 708 8.35 -26.56 -45.16
CA THR A 708 8.77 -27.49 -46.21
C THR A 708 8.66 -26.82 -47.58
N CYS A 709 9.81 -26.49 -48.16
CA CYS A 709 9.89 -25.83 -49.46
C CYS A 709 11.06 -26.43 -50.28
N PRO A 710 10.80 -27.44 -51.15
CA PRO A 710 11.84 -28.15 -51.91
C PRO A 710 12.73 -27.26 -52.79
N ALA A 711 12.27 -26.04 -53.14
CA ALA A 711 13.08 -25.05 -53.86
C ALA A 711 14.18 -24.39 -53.01
N LEU A 712 14.12 -24.50 -51.68
CA LEU A 712 15.18 -24.06 -50.75
C LEU A 712 16.02 -25.24 -50.30
N HIS A 713 15.36 -26.30 -49.81
CA HIS A 713 15.99 -27.46 -49.20
C HIS A 713 15.07 -28.70 -49.32
N PRO A 714 15.61 -29.91 -49.57
CA PRO A 714 14.79 -31.12 -49.67
C PRO A 714 14.16 -31.57 -48.35
N GLU A 715 14.82 -31.31 -47.22
CA GLU A 715 14.29 -31.54 -45.87
C GLU A 715 13.65 -30.28 -45.28
N PRO A 716 12.68 -30.38 -44.34
CA PRO A 716 12.02 -29.23 -43.73
C PRO A 716 13.01 -28.27 -43.03
N LEU A 717 12.74 -26.98 -43.12
CA LEU A 717 13.46 -25.94 -42.40
C LEU A 717 12.78 -25.67 -41.05
N THR A 718 13.54 -25.71 -39.96
CA THR A 718 13.04 -25.43 -38.60
C THR A 718 12.94 -23.93 -38.35
N VAL A 719 11.85 -23.46 -37.73
CA VAL A 719 11.71 -22.08 -37.25
C VAL A 719 12.54 -21.89 -35.97
N GLU A 720 13.68 -21.21 -36.06
CA GLU A 720 14.48 -20.85 -34.88
C GLU A 720 13.88 -19.65 -34.11
N ARG A 721 13.35 -18.67 -34.85
CA ARG A 721 12.70 -17.48 -34.28
C ARG A 721 11.58 -17.02 -35.18
N GLY A 722 10.34 -17.29 -34.80
CA GLY A 722 9.16 -16.82 -35.51
C GLY A 722 8.31 -15.87 -34.68
N ASP A 723 7.83 -14.78 -35.28
CA ASP A 723 6.84 -13.88 -34.71
C ASP A 723 5.73 -13.60 -35.75
N VAL A 724 4.48 -13.49 -35.29
CA VAL A 724 3.35 -12.93 -36.04
C VAL A 724 2.89 -11.65 -35.37
N TRP A 725 2.84 -10.55 -36.12
CA TRP A 725 2.36 -9.25 -35.64
C TRP A 725 0.99 -8.93 -36.21
N VAL A 726 0.05 -8.54 -35.35
CA VAL A 726 -1.34 -8.23 -35.69
C VAL A 726 -1.54 -6.71 -35.77
N ARG A 727 -2.01 -6.22 -36.91
CA ARG A 727 -2.20 -4.78 -37.21
C ARG A 727 -0.99 -3.91 -36.82
N PRO A 728 0.13 -3.99 -37.57
CA PRO A 728 1.38 -3.31 -37.23
C PRO A 728 1.28 -1.78 -37.22
N GLU A 729 0.36 -1.17 -37.97
CA GLU A 729 0.22 0.29 -38.08
C GLU A 729 -1.26 0.72 -37.99
N GLU A 730 -1.55 1.63 -37.04
CA GLU A 730 -2.70 2.54 -36.87
C GLU A 730 -4.15 2.14 -37.25
N GLY A 731 -4.45 0.85 -37.44
CA GLY A 731 -5.81 0.34 -37.63
C GLY A 731 -6.29 0.37 -39.08
N ILE A 732 -7.58 0.07 -39.32
CA ILE A 732 -8.11 -0.10 -40.69
C ILE A 732 -8.97 1.12 -41.11
N PRO A 733 -8.55 1.93 -42.11
CA PRO A 733 -9.30 3.08 -42.63
C PRO A 733 -10.63 2.70 -43.29
N ARG A 734 -11.76 3.31 -42.89
CA ARG A 734 -13.13 2.96 -43.35
C ARG A 734 -13.42 3.19 -44.85
N GLN A 735 -12.41 3.57 -45.63
CA GLN A 735 -12.55 3.90 -47.05
C GLN A 735 -12.70 2.62 -47.89
N HIS A 736 -13.84 2.49 -48.56
CA HIS A 736 -14.19 1.31 -49.35
C HIS A 736 -13.18 1.03 -50.47
N GLY A 737 -12.68 -0.21 -50.56
CA GLY A 737 -11.88 -0.71 -51.68
C GLY A 737 -10.37 -0.83 -51.41
N LEU A 738 -9.82 -0.17 -50.39
CA LEU A 738 -8.41 -0.27 -50.04
C LEU A 738 -8.03 -1.66 -49.49
N ARG A 739 -6.81 -2.11 -49.79
CA ARG A 739 -6.14 -3.32 -49.25
C ARG A 739 -5.27 -2.87 -48.08
N HIS A 740 -5.48 -3.43 -46.89
CA HIS A 740 -4.73 -3.11 -45.68
C HIS A 740 -4.04 -4.35 -45.12
N GLN A 741 -2.84 -4.18 -44.57
CA GLN A 741 -2.12 -5.28 -43.92
C GLN A 741 -2.77 -5.61 -42.58
N LEU A 742 -3.04 -6.90 -42.34
CA LEU A 742 -3.68 -7.39 -41.12
C LEU A 742 -2.68 -8.17 -40.26
N LEU A 743 -1.91 -9.07 -40.87
CA LEU A 743 -0.88 -9.87 -40.20
C LEU A 743 0.47 -9.72 -40.91
N ARG A 744 1.56 -9.69 -40.14
CA ARG A 744 2.95 -9.83 -40.61
C ARG A 744 3.58 -11.05 -39.95
N TYR A 745 3.95 -12.07 -40.72
CA TYR A 745 4.75 -13.21 -40.27
C TYR A 745 6.21 -12.85 -40.53
N ARG A 746 7.09 -13.05 -39.56
CA ARG A 746 8.54 -12.91 -39.74
C ARG A 746 9.23 -14.09 -39.06
N LEU A 747 9.79 -14.99 -39.86
CA LEU A 747 10.43 -16.21 -39.40
C LEU A 747 11.91 -16.18 -39.80
N ARG A 748 12.81 -16.47 -38.85
CA ARG A 748 14.14 -16.97 -39.14
C ARG A 748 14.10 -18.49 -39.10
N LEU A 749 14.53 -19.10 -40.19
CA LEU A 749 14.52 -20.54 -40.43
C LEU A 749 15.95 -21.06 -40.50
N ARG A 750 16.12 -22.35 -40.21
CA ARG A 750 17.39 -23.07 -40.36
C ARG A 750 17.15 -24.39 -41.09
N ASP A 751 18.01 -24.71 -42.05
CA ASP A 751 18.01 -26.02 -42.71
C ASP A 751 18.90 -27.05 -42.00
N ALA A 752 18.84 -28.31 -42.46
CA ALA A 752 19.60 -29.42 -41.89
C ALA A 752 21.13 -29.22 -41.98
N ASP A 753 21.60 -28.50 -43.01
CA ASP A 753 23.01 -28.11 -43.18
C ASP A 753 23.45 -26.98 -42.23
N GLY A 754 22.53 -26.40 -41.45
CA GLY A 754 22.80 -25.30 -40.54
C GLY A 754 22.86 -23.92 -41.21
N ARG A 755 22.40 -23.78 -42.45
CA ARG A 755 22.28 -22.48 -43.13
C ARG A 755 21.00 -21.78 -42.67
N HIS A 756 21.07 -20.46 -42.63
CA HIS A 756 19.99 -19.62 -42.13
C HIS A 756 19.25 -18.92 -43.27
N TRP A 757 17.94 -18.88 -43.14
CA TRP A 757 17.00 -18.33 -44.11
C TRP A 757 16.00 -17.42 -43.40
N TRP A 758 15.37 -16.51 -44.15
CA TRP A 758 14.27 -15.69 -43.65
C TRP A 758 13.02 -15.93 -44.50
N LEU A 759 11.86 -15.83 -43.83
CA LEU A 759 10.55 -15.81 -44.47
C LEU A 759 9.78 -14.61 -43.91
N GLU A 760 9.29 -13.75 -44.80
CA GLU A 760 8.36 -12.69 -44.46
C GLU A 760 7.00 -12.96 -45.13
N GLY A 761 5.91 -12.84 -44.38
CA GLY A 761 4.56 -13.14 -44.85
C GLY A 761 3.56 -12.04 -44.52
N HIS A 762 2.72 -11.66 -45.48
CA HIS A 762 1.74 -10.60 -45.32
C HIS A 762 0.32 -11.09 -45.63
N LYS A 763 -0.59 -10.99 -44.64
CA LYS A 763 -2.02 -11.28 -44.81
C LYS A 763 -2.79 -9.97 -44.78
N TYR A 764 -3.77 -9.81 -45.67
CA TYR A 764 -4.42 -8.53 -45.90
C TYR A 764 -5.94 -8.60 -45.70
N ALA A 765 -6.56 -7.44 -45.50
CA ALA A 765 -8.00 -7.26 -45.50
C ALA A 765 -8.43 -6.20 -46.54
N ARG A 766 -9.69 -6.26 -46.98
CA ARG A 766 -10.31 -5.25 -47.86
C ARG A 766 -11.57 -4.66 -47.22
N ALA A 767 -11.72 -3.35 -47.32
CA ALA A 767 -12.86 -2.60 -46.80
C ALA A 767 -14.12 -2.75 -47.67
N ARG A 768 -15.28 -3.06 -47.06
CA ARG A 768 -16.58 -3.16 -47.74
C ARG A 768 -17.71 -2.59 -46.85
N ARG A 769 -18.00 -1.29 -47.01
CA ARG A 769 -18.83 -0.48 -46.08
C ARG A 769 -18.20 -0.51 -44.68
N ASP A 770 -18.99 -0.54 -43.61
CA ASP A 770 -18.53 -0.58 -42.21
C ASP A 770 -17.86 -1.90 -41.77
N LEU A 771 -17.49 -2.77 -42.71
CA LEU A 771 -17.04 -4.14 -42.46
C LEU A 771 -15.86 -4.52 -43.37
N TRP A 772 -15.07 -5.49 -42.92
CA TRP A 772 -13.85 -5.95 -43.60
C TRP A 772 -13.95 -7.42 -44.00
N ARG A 773 -13.20 -7.80 -45.04
CA ARG A 773 -13.01 -9.20 -45.44
C ARG A 773 -11.53 -9.48 -45.67
N GLN A 774 -10.99 -10.50 -45.00
CA GLN A 774 -9.62 -10.97 -45.18
C GLN A 774 -9.39 -11.60 -46.57
N THR A 775 -8.15 -11.54 -47.07
CA THR A 775 -7.67 -12.39 -48.17
C THR A 775 -7.53 -13.83 -47.70
N ARG A 776 -7.82 -14.80 -48.57
CA ARG A 776 -7.60 -16.23 -48.26
C ARG A 776 -6.11 -16.57 -48.19
N ALA A 777 -5.31 -15.99 -49.09
CA ALA A 777 -3.87 -16.17 -49.13
C ALA A 777 -3.13 -15.27 -48.13
N LEU A 778 -2.06 -15.84 -47.58
CA LEU A 778 -0.88 -15.20 -47.04
C LEU A 778 0.13 -15.09 -48.20
N THR A 779 0.50 -13.87 -48.59
CA THR A 779 1.61 -13.65 -49.54
C THR A 779 2.91 -13.87 -48.77
N ILE A 780 3.85 -14.66 -49.30
CA ILE A 780 5.14 -14.94 -48.65
C ILE A 780 6.32 -14.63 -49.56
N GLU A 781 7.41 -14.15 -48.96
CA GLU A 781 8.71 -13.92 -49.56
C GLU A 781 9.75 -14.69 -48.73
N LEU A 782 10.69 -15.36 -49.40
CA LEU A 782 11.74 -16.14 -48.75
C LEU A 782 13.09 -15.81 -49.38
N GLY A 783 14.12 -15.71 -48.55
CA GLY A 783 15.49 -15.45 -48.97
C GLY A 783 16.50 -16.02 -47.97
N ARG A 784 17.78 -16.02 -48.33
CA ARG A 784 18.86 -16.40 -47.42
C ARG A 784 19.17 -15.26 -46.46
N GLU A 785 19.61 -15.55 -45.24
CA GLU A 785 19.95 -14.49 -44.27
C GLU A 785 21.02 -13.53 -44.84
N GLY A 786 20.68 -12.24 -44.96
CA GLY A 786 21.53 -11.20 -45.57
C GLY A 786 21.33 -10.98 -47.08
N GLU A 787 20.53 -11.80 -47.77
CA GLU A 787 20.24 -11.72 -49.20
C GLU A 787 18.77 -11.31 -49.47
N PRO A 788 18.43 -10.70 -50.62
CA PRO A 788 17.05 -10.39 -51.01
C PRO A 788 16.21 -11.66 -51.23
N ALA A 789 14.89 -11.49 -51.39
CA ALA A 789 13.98 -12.61 -51.65
C ALA A 789 14.34 -13.33 -52.96
N THR A 790 14.57 -14.64 -52.88
CA THR A 790 14.79 -15.52 -54.03
C THR A 790 13.53 -16.26 -54.45
N LEU A 791 12.56 -16.41 -53.53
CA LEU A 791 11.25 -17.01 -53.76
C LEU A 791 10.13 -16.06 -53.32
N THR A 792 9.05 -15.99 -54.09
CA THR A 792 7.82 -15.27 -53.73
C THR A 792 6.59 -16.12 -54.06
N GLY A 793 5.54 -16.08 -53.23
CA GLY A 793 4.39 -16.97 -53.40
C GLY A 793 3.15 -16.62 -52.59
N GLU A 794 2.16 -17.50 -52.67
CA GLU A 794 0.95 -17.44 -51.85
C GLU A 794 0.69 -18.82 -51.23
N VAL A 795 0.43 -18.83 -49.92
CA VAL A 795 -0.02 -20.01 -49.16
C VAL A 795 -1.37 -19.73 -48.51
N VAL A 796 -2.18 -20.76 -48.34
CA VAL A 796 -3.54 -20.70 -47.77
C VAL A 796 -3.66 -21.69 -46.62
N VAL A 797 -4.46 -21.35 -45.61
CA VAL A 797 -4.91 -22.35 -44.62
C VAL A 797 -5.96 -23.22 -45.31
N PRO A 798 -5.82 -24.57 -45.34
CA PRO A 798 -6.86 -25.47 -45.86
C PRO A 798 -8.21 -25.24 -45.19
N ALA A 799 -9.30 -25.32 -45.97
CA ALA A 799 -10.63 -24.92 -45.50
C ALA A 799 -11.24 -25.92 -44.49
N ASP A 800 -10.76 -27.16 -44.54
CA ASP A 800 -11.10 -28.30 -43.68
C ASP A 800 -10.25 -28.34 -42.39
N SER A 801 -9.01 -27.86 -42.43
CA SER A 801 -8.17 -27.74 -41.23
C SER A 801 -8.54 -26.54 -40.37
N TYR A 802 -9.04 -25.45 -40.97
CA TYR A 802 -9.27 -24.17 -40.30
C TYR A 802 -10.01 -24.25 -38.94
N VAL A 803 -11.16 -24.93 -38.90
CA VAL A 803 -11.97 -25.05 -37.67
C VAL A 803 -11.30 -25.99 -36.67
N ARG A 804 -10.78 -27.11 -37.16
CA ARG A 804 -10.11 -28.14 -36.35
C ARG A 804 -8.90 -27.57 -35.62
N ASP A 805 -8.11 -26.74 -36.29
CA ASP A 805 -6.80 -26.33 -35.78
C ASP A 805 -6.88 -24.98 -35.04
N GLN A 806 -7.63 -23.99 -35.57
CA GLN A 806 -7.68 -22.62 -35.02
C GLN A 806 -8.87 -22.35 -34.08
N ILE A 807 -9.81 -23.29 -33.93
CA ILE A 807 -10.97 -23.16 -33.03
C ILE A 807 -11.01 -24.33 -32.04
N ASP A 808 -11.09 -25.57 -32.52
CA ASP A 808 -11.20 -26.75 -31.64
C ASP A 808 -9.84 -27.12 -31.03
N GLY A 809 -8.79 -27.05 -31.85
CA GLY A 809 -7.39 -27.40 -31.54
C GLY A 809 -6.65 -26.42 -30.64
N ILE A 810 -7.33 -25.37 -30.15
CA ILE A 810 -6.77 -24.46 -29.16
C ILE A 810 -6.47 -25.24 -27.88
N GLN A 811 -5.20 -25.27 -27.50
CA GLN A 811 -4.71 -25.79 -26.24
C GLN A 811 -4.41 -24.61 -25.31
N VAL A 812 -4.49 -24.88 -24.00
CA VAL A 812 -4.35 -23.90 -22.93
C VAL A 812 -3.58 -24.54 -21.79
N ALA A 813 -2.82 -23.74 -21.05
CA ALA A 813 -1.85 -24.27 -20.09
C ALA A 813 -2.50 -25.25 -19.09
N PRO A 814 -1.90 -26.44 -18.83
CA PRO A 814 -2.57 -27.51 -18.09
C PRO A 814 -2.96 -27.12 -16.66
N HIS A 815 -2.19 -26.23 -16.05
CA HIS A 815 -2.38 -25.76 -14.66
C HIS A 815 -3.61 -24.86 -14.45
N LEU A 816 -4.23 -24.34 -15.52
CA LEU A 816 -5.41 -23.47 -15.41
C LEU A 816 -6.65 -24.25 -14.98
N THR A 817 -7.53 -23.65 -14.16
CA THR A 817 -8.82 -24.23 -13.79
C THR A 817 -9.75 -24.38 -15.00
N GLY A 818 -10.79 -25.23 -14.88
CA GLY A 818 -11.77 -25.41 -15.96
C GLY A 818 -12.50 -24.12 -16.38
N GLN A 819 -12.64 -23.15 -15.47
CA GLN A 819 -13.22 -21.83 -15.75
C GLN A 819 -12.23 -20.93 -16.50
N GLU A 820 -10.98 -20.85 -16.04
CA GLU A 820 -9.92 -20.08 -16.72
C GLU A 820 -9.64 -20.62 -18.12
N LYS A 821 -9.60 -21.95 -18.30
CA LYS A 821 -9.45 -22.59 -19.62
C LYS A 821 -10.56 -22.16 -20.61
N ARG A 822 -11.81 -22.02 -20.14
CA ARG A 822 -12.91 -21.49 -20.95
C ARG A 822 -12.77 -19.98 -21.21
N ALA A 823 -12.41 -19.20 -20.19
CA ALA A 823 -12.21 -17.76 -20.31
C ALA A 823 -11.06 -17.40 -21.27
N ALA A 824 -9.93 -18.13 -21.21
CA ALA A 824 -8.80 -18.01 -22.13
C ALA A 824 -9.23 -18.20 -23.59
N LYS A 825 -9.92 -19.32 -23.86
CA LYS A 825 -10.47 -19.64 -25.19
C LYS A 825 -11.46 -18.58 -25.66
N LEU A 826 -12.45 -18.22 -24.84
CA LEU A 826 -13.42 -17.18 -25.18
C LEU A 826 -12.76 -15.83 -25.47
N THR A 827 -11.77 -15.44 -24.69
CA THR A 827 -11.03 -14.17 -24.86
C THR A 827 -10.25 -14.18 -26.18
N TRP A 828 -9.54 -15.26 -26.49
CA TRP A 828 -8.88 -15.43 -27.78
C TRP A 828 -9.88 -15.41 -28.95
N LEU A 829 -10.93 -16.23 -28.91
CA LEU A 829 -11.94 -16.32 -29.98
C LEU A 829 -12.64 -14.97 -30.21
N ALA A 830 -12.93 -14.21 -29.14
CA ALA A 830 -13.52 -12.89 -29.22
C ALA A 830 -12.54 -11.85 -29.80
N TRP A 831 -11.30 -11.79 -29.29
CA TRP A 831 -10.27 -10.89 -29.77
C TRP A 831 -9.94 -11.14 -31.24
N PHE A 832 -9.60 -12.39 -31.59
CA PHE A 832 -9.26 -12.80 -32.95
C PHE A 832 -10.46 -12.65 -33.91
N GLY A 833 -11.68 -12.91 -33.44
CA GLY A 833 -12.91 -12.66 -34.19
C GLY A 833 -13.14 -11.18 -34.54
N LEU A 834 -12.87 -10.27 -33.59
CA LEU A 834 -12.87 -8.81 -33.81
C LEU A 834 -11.78 -8.36 -34.80
N GLU A 835 -10.65 -9.07 -34.82
CA GLU A 835 -9.56 -8.78 -35.75
C GLU A 835 -9.85 -9.22 -37.21
N MET A 836 -10.60 -10.31 -37.41
CA MET A 836 -10.65 -11.07 -38.68
C MET A 836 -11.90 -10.85 -39.57
N GLY A 837 -12.97 -10.23 -39.05
CA GLY A 837 -14.11 -9.77 -39.86
C GLY A 837 -15.11 -10.85 -40.32
N ARG A 838 -16.03 -10.47 -41.22
CA ARG A 838 -17.35 -11.15 -41.37
C ARG A 838 -17.32 -12.60 -41.86
N GLY A 839 -16.18 -13.11 -42.33
CA GLY A 839 -16.06 -14.47 -42.89
C GLY A 839 -16.15 -15.60 -41.86
N LEU A 840 -15.94 -15.29 -40.58
CA LEU A 840 -15.76 -16.30 -39.52
C LEU A 840 -16.74 -16.16 -38.35
N LEU A 841 -17.62 -15.14 -38.37
CA LEU A 841 -18.58 -14.89 -37.29
C LEU A 841 -19.50 -16.09 -36.97
N GLY A 842 -19.84 -16.91 -37.96
CA GLY A 842 -20.67 -18.11 -37.77
C GLY A 842 -19.98 -19.18 -36.92
N PRO A 843 -18.80 -19.69 -37.35
CA PRO A 843 -17.97 -20.58 -36.54
C PRO A 843 -17.64 -20.03 -35.14
N PHE A 844 -17.23 -18.76 -35.04
CA PHE A 844 -16.91 -18.15 -33.73
C PHE A 844 -18.13 -18.07 -32.81
N ALA A 845 -19.30 -17.65 -33.31
CA ALA A 845 -20.51 -17.59 -32.50
C ALA A 845 -20.97 -18.97 -32.01
N ARG A 846 -20.75 -20.03 -32.81
CA ARG A 846 -21.03 -21.41 -32.41
C ARG A 846 -20.08 -21.87 -31.31
N ALA A 847 -18.76 -21.74 -31.52
CA ALA A 847 -17.76 -22.13 -30.51
C ALA A 847 -17.91 -21.32 -29.20
N ALA A 848 -18.27 -20.04 -29.29
CA ALA A 848 -18.57 -19.22 -28.11
C ALA A 848 -19.85 -19.69 -27.39
N ALA A 849 -20.91 -20.08 -28.12
CA ALA A 849 -22.11 -20.65 -27.52
C ALA A 849 -21.83 -22.02 -26.86
N ASP A 850 -21.04 -22.89 -27.51
CA ASP A 850 -20.66 -24.20 -26.97
C ASP A 850 -19.77 -24.07 -25.71
N LEU A 851 -18.99 -23.01 -25.59
CA LEU A 851 -18.21 -22.66 -24.38
C LEU A 851 -19.07 -22.03 -23.26
N LEU A 852 -20.26 -21.52 -23.59
CA LEU A 852 -21.20 -20.89 -22.65
C LEU A 852 -22.33 -21.84 -22.19
N ASP A 853 -22.62 -22.93 -22.90
CA ASP A 853 -23.68 -23.88 -22.53
C ASP A 853 -23.25 -24.81 -21.38
N LEU A 854 -23.50 -24.35 -20.16
CA LEU A 854 -23.17 -25.01 -18.88
C LEU A 854 -24.01 -26.26 -18.55
N ARG A 855 -24.48 -27.03 -19.55
CA ARG A 855 -25.22 -28.30 -19.34
C ARG A 855 -24.33 -29.53 -19.17
N ARG A 856 -23.00 -29.39 -19.22
CA ARG A 856 -22.06 -30.43 -18.78
C ARG A 856 -21.63 -30.18 -17.33
N THR A 857 -22.40 -30.73 -16.40
CA THR A 857 -21.95 -30.95 -15.02
C THR A 857 -20.62 -31.72 -15.00
N PRO A 858 -19.64 -31.32 -14.17
CA PRO A 858 -18.44 -32.12 -13.98
C PRO A 858 -18.82 -33.48 -13.39
N THR A 859 -18.30 -34.56 -13.97
CA THR A 859 -18.45 -35.89 -13.39
C THR A 859 -17.57 -36.02 -12.13
N PRO A 860 -18.00 -36.74 -11.07
CA PRO A 860 -17.27 -36.80 -9.79
C PRO A 860 -15.81 -37.29 -9.84
N THR A 861 -15.37 -37.85 -10.98
CA THR A 861 -14.00 -38.32 -11.23
C THR A 861 -12.97 -37.20 -11.38
N GLU A 862 -13.35 -35.92 -11.51
CA GLU A 862 -12.41 -34.79 -11.59
C GLU A 862 -11.99 -34.22 -10.22
N HIS A 863 -12.43 -34.79 -9.09
CA HIS A 863 -12.01 -34.37 -7.74
C HIS A 863 -10.74 -35.07 -7.19
N HIS A 864 -10.11 -35.97 -7.96
CA HIS A 864 -8.95 -36.76 -7.52
C HIS A 864 -7.82 -36.85 -8.57
N ARG A 865 -7.48 -35.72 -9.21
CA ARG A 865 -6.25 -35.54 -9.99
C ARG A 865 -5.71 -34.13 -9.90
#